data_AF-A0A9X1U5N7-F1
#
_entry.id   AF-A0A9X1U5N7-F1
#
_cell.length_a   1.000
_cell.length_b   1.000
_cell.length_c   1.000
_cell.angle_alpha   90.00
_cell.angle_beta   90.00
_cell.angle_gamma   90.00
#
_symmetry.space_group_name_H-M   'P 1'
#
loop_
_entity.id
_entity.type
_entity.pdbx_description
1 polymer ?
#
loop_
_entity_poly.entity_id
_entity_poly.type
_entity_poly.pdbx_seq_one_letter_code
_entity_poly.pdbx_strand_id
1 'polypeptide(L)'
;MHVVFRESRGLEETTTPRDIGQDPADLVVLSFSDSDLAAFAAGWRRGQDSLPSLRLANLAELRHPLSVDTYIERTLSQARGILVRLIGGESYWPYGLAALQQLAKDRNIVLAVLPADGRDDIRLDAYSTLPVSTLRRLKALCDTGGPVAAQAAIAQLALASGLYAGPVVGEMNVPEMGFYDPARGVIAAPTPRERKPLTLVTFYRSYLTAADTGPVDTLIAALREKGFDAYGAFVTSLKAAGVGDWLRAHLAQNPPAAIVNATAFSAMGDDGTTPFDAAPCPIFQVALSSARREDWAESLRGLSPGDLAMHVVLPEVDGRLFAGVVSFKSAAERDPDLQISHLAHRPDEERVKAVVARVAAWRRLAWKPAAVKRLAIVLSNYPGRPHQIAHAVGLDALASVEALVADLGEAGFDVAPVHALGETLLKQKLTWSVADYRAALSQLPQGLQDDLAQAWGAAENDPSCRDGAFHFAAIASGRSIIAVQPERGDAATRDGDYHDLARTPRHAYVAFYLWLRGQGIDAVVHMGAHGTLEWLPGKSVALSSACWPEALIGDLPVIYPFIVNDPGEAAQAKRRIGAVTIGHLPPPLEQSAIPEGLRRLERLLDEYSTADGLDPARRQRLIAAIRDEARAAGLEDDLGIVASAAPAEAIPRIDRFVCDLKESQFGEGLHVFGRGACGDAERDALRIALAGQRVAPGPSGSPYRGRQDVLPTGRNLFAVDPRAVPTPSAHAQGIKLAEELLRRHLQDHGDWPNGLVVDLWGSATMRTAGEEFAMALHLAGLAPHWDHASGRVTGYDIIAPAELGRPRIDVTLRVSGLFRDVFAGLAQLFEAASEALASREEEGDENPYRHRASRVFAPRPGQYGVGLSAIPDAFTSETRDAAGEAWLSASSWAFSADGEIRPDRAGIERRLASADAFVHAQDLPETDLLLAADYAAHEAGVAAAATHLGASGPSLYHLDTTRPDEPHARTLTEEISRVVRARAANPAWIAGMMRHGFRGAAELSATLEHMATFAHLAGAVPPHLFDLYYDATLGDCDVRAFLARENPAALAVMETCFTRLHEASLWRTRRNSIAAALKEAS
;
A
#
# COMPACT_ATOMS: atom_id res chain seq x y z
N MET A 1 14.94 43.84 -9.60
CA MET A 1 15.03 42.56 -8.88
C MET A 1 13.69 42.37 -8.18
N HIS A 2 12.69 41.86 -8.89
CA HIS A 2 11.36 41.62 -8.31
C HIS A 2 11.46 40.34 -7.49
N VAL A 3 11.30 40.48 -6.17
CA VAL A 3 11.17 39.34 -5.27
C VAL A 3 9.82 38.70 -5.61
N VAL A 4 9.86 37.53 -6.25
CA VAL A 4 8.66 36.72 -6.53
C VAL A 4 8.29 36.06 -5.20
N PHE A 5 7.15 36.46 -4.62
CA PHE A 5 6.64 35.87 -3.38
C PHE A 5 6.02 34.49 -3.70
N ARG A 6 6.47 33.45 -2.98
CA ARG A 6 5.76 32.17 -2.88
C ARG A 6 4.79 32.23 -1.71
N GLU A 7 3.52 31.92 -1.96
CA GLU A 7 2.47 31.85 -0.93
C GLU A 7 2.33 30.41 -0.43
N SER A 8 2.39 30.21 0.89
CA SER A 8 2.24 28.91 1.55
C SER A 8 1.07 28.93 2.54
N ARG A 9 0.25 27.87 2.61
CA ARG A 9 -0.92 27.77 3.52
C ARG A 9 -0.86 26.53 4.43
N GLY A 10 -1.34 26.68 5.68
CA GLY A 10 -1.44 25.63 6.72
C GLY A 10 -2.89 25.39 7.21
N LEU A 11 -3.12 24.36 8.05
CA LEU A 11 -4.43 23.66 8.17
C LEU A 11 -5.33 23.88 9.42
N GLU A 12 -5.05 24.76 10.41
CA GLU A 12 -5.88 24.79 11.65
C GLU A 12 -6.20 26.19 12.23
N GLU A 13 -7.50 26.55 12.37
CA GLU A 13 -8.00 27.61 13.28
C GLU A 13 -9.55 27.57 13.44
N THR A 14 -10.11 27.15 14.58
CA THR A 14 -11.45 27.52 15.17
C THR A 14 -11.77 26.69 16.44
N THR A 15 -12.07 27.32 17.60
CA THR A 15 -12.50 26.58 18.84
C THR A 15 -13.65 27.27 19.59
N THR A 16 -14.56 26.48 20.19
CA THR A 16 -15.85 26.89 20.82
C THR A 16 -15.79 26.83 22.38
N PRO A 17 -16.48 27.71 23.14
CA PRO A 17 -16.52 27.67 24.62
C PRO A 17 -17.26 26.46 25.20
N ARG A 18 -16.78 25.94 26.35
CA ARG A 18 -17.31 24.77 27.10
C ARG A 18 -17.32 24.99 28.63
N ASP A 19 -18.34 24.50 29.34
CA ASP A 19 -18.35 24.39 30.82
C ASP A 19 -18.04 22.94 31.23
N ILE A 20 -17.07 22.75 32.14
CA ILE A 20 -16.60 21.43 32.60
C ILE A 20 -17.53 20.86 33.71
N GLY A 21 -18.24 21.74 34.44
CA GLY A 21 -19.23 21.32 35.45
C GLY A 21 -18.67 20.43 36.56
N GLN A 22 -17.50 20.76 37.12
CA GLN A 22 -16.95 20.08 38.32
C GLN A 22 -17.33 20.81 39.60
N ASP A 23 -17.62 20.04 40.65
CA ASP A 23 -17.79 20.55 42.01
C ASP A 23 -16.43 20.98 42.61
N PRO A 24 -16.44 21.92 43.56
CA PRO A 24 -15.27 22.29 44.35
C PRO A 24 -14.51 21.11 44.97
N ALA A 25 -13.19 21.27 45.13
CA ALA A 25 -12.34 20.38 45.91
C ALA A 25 -11.20 21.16 46.56
N ASP A 26 -10.54 20.53 47.53
CA ASP A 26 -9.40 21.11 48.25
C ASP A 26 -8.21 21.39 47.33
N LEU A 27 -7.92 20.47 46.40
CA LEU A 27 -6.83 20.58 45.45
C LEU A 27 -7.34 20.47 44.00
N VAL A 28 -6.68 21.18 43.08
CA VAL A 28 -6.95 21.08 41.64
C VAL A 28 -5.64 20.95 40.86
N VAL A 29 -5.59 20.05 39.89
CA VAL A 29 -4.47 19.91 38.94
C VAL A 29 -4.97 20.10 37.51
N LEU A 30 -4.30 20.98 36.77
CA LEU A 30 -4.58 21.31 35.38
C LEU A 30 -3.39 20.94 34.50
N SER A 31 -3.62 20.22 33.39
CA SER A 31 -2.56 19.91 32.41
C SER A 31 -3.14 19.77 31.01
N PHE A 32 -2.36 20.02 29.96
CA PHE A 32 -2.72 19.62 28.58
C PHE A 32 -2.47 18.12 28.33
N SER A 33 -1.66 17.47 29.18
CA SER A 33 -1.25 16.07 29.05
C SER A 33 -2.19 15.13 29.80
N ASP A 34 -2.93 14.30 29.08
CA ASP A 34 -3.75 13.24 29.68
C ASP A 34 -2.91 12.23 30.48
N SER A 35 -1.64 12.02 30.09
CA SER A 35 -0.71 11.17 30.83
C SER A 35 -0.43 11.70 32.24
N ASP A 36 -0.37 13.03 32.40
CA ASP A 36 -0.18 13.64 33.71
C ASP A 36 -1.43 13.43 34.56
N LEU A 37 -2.59 13.73 33.99
CA LEU A 37 -3.88 13.60 34.67
C LEU A 37 -4.10 12.14 35.10
N ALA A 38 -3.74 11.18 34.25
CA ALA A 38 -3.81 9.75 34.60
C ALA A 38 -2.83 9.38 35.73
N ALA A 39 -1.59 9.89 35.71
CA ALA A 39 -0.63 9.67 36.78
C ALA A 39 -1.11 10.26 38.13
N PHE A 40 -1.67 11.48 38.11
CA PHE A 40 -2.26 12.12 39.28
C PHE A 40 -3.48 11.37 39.81
N ALA A 41 -4.35 10.87 38.93
CA ALA A 41 -5.47 10.04 39.33
C ALA A 41 -5.00 8.76 40.04
N ALA A 42 -4.04 8.04 39.46
CA ALA A 42 -3.47 6.83 40.06
C ALA A 42 -2.76 7.13 41.39
N GLY A 43 -2.03 8.25 41.47
CA GLY A 43 -1.37 8.69 42.70
C GLY A 43 -2.35 9.07 43.80
N TRP A 44 -3.45 9.76 43.46
CA TRP A 44 -4.51 10.09 44.41
C TRP A 44 -5.21 8.83 44.92
N ARG A 45 -5.56 7.90 44.02
CA ARG A 45 -6.18 6.61 44.39
C ARG A 45 -5.32 5.81 45.35
N ARG A 46 -3.99 5.78 45.16
CA ARG A 46 -3.06 5.13 46.10
C ARG A 46 -3.05 5.77 47.48
N GLY A 47 -3.29 7.07 47.56
CA GLY A 47 -3.27 7.82 48.80
C GLY A 47 -4.65 8.22 49.31
N GLN A 48 -5.74 7.65 48.79
CA GLN A 48 -7.11 8.14 48.97
C GLN A 48 -7.50 8.33 50.45
N ASP A 49 -7.04 7.44 51.33
CA ASP A 49 -7.33 7.51 52.77
C ASP A 49 -6.51 8.60 53.51
N SER A 50 -5.56 9.23 52.84
CA SER A 50 -4.54 10.09 53.44
C SER A 50 -4.30 11.40 52.66
N LEU A 51 -5.08 11.65 51.61
CA LEU A 51 -4.99 12.82 50.75
C LEU A 51 -6.32 13.58 50.75
N PRO A 52 -6.29 14.91 50.60
CA PRO A 52 -7.51 15.72 50.50
C PRO A 52 -8.24 15.50 49.17
N SER A 53 -9.43 16.09 49.03
CA SER A 53 -10.22 15.99 47.79
C SER A 53 -9.48 16.62 46.60
N LEU A 54 -9.58 16.02 45.41
CA LEU A 54 -8.84 16.44 44.22
C LEU A 54 -9.77 16.59 43.00
N ARG A 55 -9.54 17.61 42.18
CA ARG A 55 -10.07 17.69 40.80
C ARG A 55 -8.93 17.71 39.80
N LEU A 56 -9.19 17.10 38.65
CA LEU A 56 -8.29 17.06 37.52
C LEU A 56 -9.02 17.65 36.32
N ALA A 57 -8.38 18.50 35.54
CA ALA A 57 -8.99 19.01 34.30
C ALA A 57 -7.95 19.20 33.19
N ASN A 58 -8.38 18.89 31.95
CA ASN A 58 -7.56 19.13 30.77
C ASN A 58 -7.65 20.59 30.34
N LEU A 59 -6.52 21.27 30.20
CA LEU A 59 -6.44 22.67 29.79
C LEU A 59 -7.02 22.92 28.38
N ALA A 60 -7.11 21.90 27.53
CA ALA A 60 -7.75 22.00 26.21
C ALA A 60 -9.22 22.42 26.31
N GLU A 61 -9.92 22.01 27.37
CA GLU A 61 -11.31 22.39 27.63
C GLU A 61 -11.45 23.83 28.19
N LEU A 62 -10.32 24.45 28.53
CA LEU A 62 -10.24 25.78 29.12
C LEU A 62 -9.54 26.79 28.19
N ARG A 63 -9.45 26.53 26.87
CA ARG A 63 -8.82 27.46 25.92
C ARG A 63 -9.60 28.76 25.75
N HIS A 64 -10.92 28.71 25.80
CA HIS A 64 -11.76 29.89 25.65
C HIS A 64 -11.84 30.68 26.97
N PRO A 65 -11.66 32.03 26.97
CA PRO A 65 -11.70 32.84 28.20
C PRO A 65 -12.95 32.61 29.07
N LEU A 66 -14.14 32.57 28.46
CA LEU A 66 -15.40 32.27 29.16
C LEU A 66 -15.39 30.92 29.90
N SER A 67 -14.75 29.88 29.34
CA SER A 67 -14.60 28.59 30.00
C SER A 67 -13.75 28.68 31.26
N VAL A 68 -12.67 29.47 31.20
CA VAL A 68 -11.80 29.75 32.35
C VAL A 68 -12.57 30.47 33.44
N ASP A 69 -13.30 31.54 33.12
CA ASP A 69 -14.01 32.36 34.10
C ASP A 69 -15.11 31.56 34.81
N THR A 70 -15.88 30.78 34.03
CA THR A 70 -16.93 29.91 34.57
C THR A 70 -16.35 28.88 35.54
N TYR A 71 -15.21 28.28 35.19
CA TYR A 71 -14.54 27.30 36.03
C TYR A 71 -13.91 27.91 37.29
N ILE A 72 -13.38 29.14 37.18
CA ILE A 72 -12.89 29.90 38.33
C ILE A 72 -14.03 30.15 39.33
N GLU A 73 -15.15 30.67 38.86
CA GLU A 73 -16.29 31.02 39.72
C GLU A 73 -16.84 29.78 40.43
N ARG A 74 -17.13 28.72 39.66
CA ARG A 74 -17.87 27.54 40.14
C ARG A 74 -17.00 26.55 40.92
N THR A 75 -15.72 26.41 40.57
CA THR A 75 -14.86 25.33 41.07
C THR A 75 -13.62 25.88 41.79
N LEU A 76 -12.79 26.67 41.09
CA LEU A 76 -11.45 27.03 41.61
C LEU A 76 -11.48 28.02 42.78
N SER A 77 -12.55 28.83 42.90
CA SER A 77 -12.69 29.86 43.95
C SER A 77 -12.75 29.32 45.38
N GLN A 78 -12.93 28.00 45.52
CA GLN A 78 -13.01 27.28 46.78
C GLN A 78 -11.81 26.34 47.01
N ALA A 79 -10.90 26.23 46.04
CA ALA A 79 -9.70 25.42 46.18
C ALA A 79 -8.71 26.03 47.18
N ARG A 80 -7.90 25.18 47.80
CA ARG A 80 -6.80 25.56 48.72
C ARG A 80 -5.44 25.51 48.03
N GLY A 81 -5.29 24.63 47.04
CA GLY A 81 -4.11 24.51 46.19
C GLY A 81 -4.44 24.19 44.74
N ILE A 82 -3.76 24.86 43.81
CA ILE A 82 -3.90 24.67 42.37
C ILE A 82 -2.51 24.43 41.78
N LEU A 83 -2.37 23.35 41.01
CA LEU A 83 -1.16 23.05 40.24
C LEU A 83 -1.50 23.08 38.74
N VAL A 84 -0.75 23.85 37.97
CA VAL A 84 -0.86 23.94 36.52
C VAL A 84 0.42 23.39 35.92
N ARG A 85 0.33 22.36 35.09
CA ARG A 85 1.45 21.87 34.28
C ARG A 85 1.25 22.30 32.83
N LEU A 86 2.13 23.16 32.34
CA LEU A 86 1.94 23.85 31.06
C LEU A 86 3.07 23.53 30.08
N ILE A 87 2.72 23.00 28.91
CA ILE A 87 3.65 22.83 27.79
C ILE A 87 3.61 24.06 26.88
N GLY A 88 4.76 24.49 26.36
CA GLY A 88 4.87 25.63 25.43
C GLY A 88 4.96 27.02 26.09
N GLY A 89 4.93 27.10 27.41
CA GLY A 89 5.12 28.35 28.17
C GLY A 89 3.88 29.26 28.18
N GLU A 90 4.06 30.49 28.63
CA GLU A 90 2.98 31.48 28.87
C GLU A 90 2.03 31.67 27.68
N SER A 91 2.56 31.69 26.46
CA SER A 91 1.79 31.98 25.24
C SER A 91 0.72 30.94 24.90
N TYR A 92 0.80 29.74 25.46
CA TYR A 92 -0.17 28.67 25.20
C TYR A 92 -1.47 28.81 26.00
N TRP A 93 -1.44 29.53 27.13
CA TRP A 93 -2.62 29.74 27.95
C TRP A 93 -2.58 31.07 28.75
N PRO A 94 -2.36 32.21 28.09
CA PRO A 94 -2.01 33.47 28.75
C PRO A 94 -3.15 34.01 29.62
N TYR A 95 -4.39 33.94 29.11
CA TYR A 95 -5.58 34.39 29.85
C TYR A 95 -5.78 33.59 31.14
N GLY A 96 -5.70 32.26 31.05
CA GLY A 96 -5.86 31.37 32.19
C GLY A 96 -4.82 31.62 33.29
N LEU A 97 -3.55 31.80 32.90
CA LEU A 97 -2.48 32.11 33.86
C LEU A 97 -2.73 33.43 34.62
N ALA A 98 -3.11 34.49 33.91
CA ALA A 98 -3.39 35.79 34.52
C ALA A 98 -4.58 35.71 35.50
N ALA A 99 -5.67 35.07 35.08
CA ALA A 99 -6.88 34.92 35.89
C ALA A 99 -6.61 34.09 37.16
N LEU A 100 -5.85 32.99 37.06
CA LEU A 100 -5.48 32.16 38.22
C LEU A 100 -4.55 32.90 39.20
N GLN A 101 -3.59 33.67 38.69
CA GLN A 101 -2.69 34.44 39.56
C GLN A 101 -3.47 35.48 40.37
N GLN A 102 -4.44 36.15 39.75
CA GLN A 102 -5.29 37.12 40.43
C GLN A 102 -6.16 36.43 41.49
N LEU A 103 -6.83 35.34 41.14
CA LEU A 103 -7.62 34.54 42.08
C LEU A 103 -6.79 34.08 43.29
N ALA A 104 -5.58 33.60 43.04
CA ALA A 104 -4.69 33.10 44.08
C ALA A 104 -4.29 34.19 45.08
N LYS A 105 -4.03 35.40 44.61
CA LYS A 105 -3.73 36.57 45.46
C LYS A 105 -4.95 37.01 46.27
N ASP A 106 -6.12 37.10 45.65
CA ASP A 106 -7.33 37.62 46.28
C ASP A 106 -7.89 36.69 47.36
N ARG A 107 -7.75 35.38 47.17
CA ARG A 107 -8.29 34.35 48.08
C ARG A 107 -7.25 33.59 48.87
N ASN A 108 -5.98 33.98 48.77
CA ASN A 108 -4.85 33.33 49.44
C ASN A 108 -4.77 31.81 49.14
N ILE A 109 -4.93 31.46 47.85
CA ILE A 109 -4.86 30.08 47.35
C ILE A 109 -3.40 29.78 46.96
N VAL A 110 -2.92 28.59 47.26
CA VAL A 110 -1.61 28.12 46.80
C VAL A 110 -1.66 27.84 45.30
N LEU A 111 -0.75 28.43 44.53
CA LEU A 111 -0.66 28.26 43.08
C LEU A 111 0.76 27.84 42.69
N ALA A 112 0.87 26.72 41.98
CA ALA A 112 2.10 26.21 41.39
C ALA A 112 1.93 26.10 39.88
N VAL A 113 2.65 26.91 39.11
CA VAL A 113 2.69 26.84 37.64
C VAL A 113 4.03 26.27 37.24
N LEU A 114 4.01 25.07 36.62
CA LEU A 114 5.18 24.27 36.33
C LEU A 114 5.32 24.07 34.81
N PRO A 115 6.52 24.24 34.24
CA PRO A 115 6.78 23.85 32.86
C PRO A 115 6.69 22.32 32.70
N ALA A 116 6.12 21.87 31.58
CA ALA A 116 5.96 20.45 31.25
C ALA A 116 6.96 19.92 30.21
N ASP A 117 7.87 20.77 29.70
CA ASP A 117 8.87 20.42 28.69
C ASP A 117 10.23 20.00 29.28
N GLY A 118 10.28 19.82 30.61
CA GLY A 118 11.48 19.44 31.35
C GLY A 118 12.46 20.59 31.61
N ARG A 119 12.27 21.76 31.02
CA ARG A 119 13.15 22.93 31.22
C ARG A 119 12.60 23.83 32.33
N ASP A 120 13.48 24.61 32.94
CA ASP A 120 13.07 25.62 33.91
C ASP A 120 12.54 26.87 33.18
N ASP A 121 11.42 27.44 33.65
CA ASP A 121 10.84 28.67 33.09
C ASP A 121 10.55 29.70 34.18
N ILE A 122 11.40 30.72 34.24
CA ILE A 122 11.32 31.82 35.22
C ILE A 122 10.02 32.64 35.03
N ARG A 123 9.49 32.72 33.80
CA ARG A 123 8.25 33.45 33.54
C ARG A 123 7.06 32.71 34.15
N LEU A 124 7.01 31.38 34.02
CA LEU A 124 5.99 30.57 34.68
C LEU A 124 6.13 30.61 36.20
N ASP A 125 7.36 30.60 36.73
CA ASP A 125 7.60 30.73 38.17
C ASP A 125 6.96 32.02 38.74
N ALA A 126 6.98 33.13 37.98
CA ALA A 126 6.42 34.41 38.41
C ALA A 126 4.87 34.41 38.55
N TYR A 127 4.18 33.44 37.93
CA TYR A 127 2.74 33.24 38.13
C TYR A 127 2.40 32.48 39.42
N SER A 128 3.37 31.78 40.02
CA SER A 128 3.16 30.95 41.20
C SER A 128 3.16 31.75 42.50
N THR A 129 2.46 31.26 43.53
CA THR A 129 2.53 31.81 44.90
C THR A 129 3.48 31.04 45.81
N LEU A 130 4.01 29.89 45.34
CA LEU A 130 4.97 29.08 46.07
C LEU A 130 6.43 29.51 45.87
N PRO A 131 7.31 29.28 46.86
CA PRO A 131 8.75 29.46 46.68
C PRO A 131 9.33 28.57 45.58
N VAL A 132 10.33 29.08 44.85
CA VAL A 132 10.99 28.37 43.74
C VAL A 132 11.52 26.99 44.16
N SER A 133 12.03 26.82 45.38
CA SER A 133 12.48 25.52 45.88
C SER A 133 11.36 24.47 45.90
N THR A 134 10.14 24.87 46.28
CA THR A 134 8.96 24.01 46.29
C THR A 134 8.51 23.72 44.86
N LEU A 135 8.53 24.72 43.97
CA LEU A 135 8.21 24.54 42.54
C LEU A 135 9.17 23.55 41.88
N ARG A 136 10.48 23.65 42.14
CA ARG A 136 11.48 22.71 41.59
C ARG A 136 11.28 21.29 42.11
N ARG A 137 10.91 21.13 43.38
CA ARG A 137 10.60 19.81 43.94
C ARG A 137 9.31 19.23 43.33
N LEU A 138 8.24 20.03 43.20
CA LEU A 138 7.00 19.60 42.52
C LEU A 138 7.27 19.23 41.07
N LYS A 139 8.00 20.08 40.32
CA LYS A 139 8.44 19.82 38.94
C LYS A 139 9.19 18.50 38.85
N ALA A 140 10.18 18.26 39.71
CA ALA A 140 10.94 17.01 39.70
C ALA A 140 10.05 15.78 39.93
N LEU A 141 9.06 15.86 40.83
CA LEU A 141 8.10 14.78 41.05
C LEU A 141 7.18 14.55 39.84
N CYS A 142 6.68 15.63 39.23
CA CYS A 142 5.88 15.56 38.00
C CYS A 142 6.69 14.99 36.82
N ASP A 143 7.94 15.40 36.66
CA ASP A 143 8.83 14.94 35.58
C ASP A 143 9.27 13.49 35.76
N THR A 144 9.42 13.02 37.01
CA THR A 144 9.67 11.61 37.31
C THR A 144 8.53 10.73 36.79
N GLY A 145 7.29 11.19 36.99
CA GLY A 145 6.07 10.49 36.60
C GLY A 145 5.81 9.24 37.42
N GLY A 146 4.66 8.60 37.20
CA GLY A 146 4.25 7.39 37.91
C GLY A 146 3.39 7.65 39.15
N PRO A 147 2.62 6.64 39.60
CA PRO A 147 1.66 6.81 40.70
C PRO A 147 2.30 7.26 42.02
N VAL A 148 3.50 6.76 42.36
CA VAL A 148 4.18 7.10 43.62
C VAL A 148 4.67 8.55 43.62
N ALA A 149 5.29 9.00 42.53
CA ALA A 149 5.76 10.38 42.39
C ALA A 149 4.58 11.35 42.33
N ALA A 150 3.48 10.99 41.65
CA ALA A 150 2.26 11.77 41.61
C ALA A 150 1.58 11.88 42.99
N GLN A 151 1.51 10.78 43.76
CA GLN A 151 1.05 10.80 45.16
C GLN A 151 1.91 11.76 46.00
N ALA A 152 3.23 11.72 45.83
CA ALA A 152 4.15 12.64 46.51
C ALA A 152 3.96 14.10 46.09
N ALA A 153 3.68 14.36 44.81
CA ALA A 153 3.38 15.71 44.32
C ALA A 153 2.07 16.24 44.92
N ILE A 154 1.02 15.41 44.99
CA ILE A 154 -0.25 15.77 45.63
C ILE A 154 -0.04 16.03 47.13
N ALA A 155 0.70 15.15 47.83
CA ALA A 155 1.01 15.32 49.24
C ALA A 155 1.79 16.61 49.50
N GLN A 156 2.77 16.93 48.66
CA GLN A 156 3.53 18.16 48.77
C GLN A 156 2.67 19.41 48.50
N LEU A 157 1.78 19.36 47.51
CA LEU A 157 0.82 20.44 47.24
C LEU A 157 -0.15 20.61 48.41
N ALA A 158 -0.66 19.52 48.99
CA ALA A 158 -1.53 19.52 50.17
C ALA A 158 -0.86 20.21 51.36
N LEU A 159 0.36 19.79 51.71
CA LEU A 159 1.14 20.36 52.80
C LEU A 159 1.43 21.85 52.57
N ALA A 160 1.78 22.23 51.34
CA ALA A 160 1.99 23.64 50.99
C ALA A 160 0.69 24.47 51.13
N SER A 161 -0.46 23.85 50.88
CA SER A 161 -1.81 24.45 51.01
C SER A 161 -2.34 24.47 52.45
N GLY A 162 -1.54 24.01 53.43
CA GLY A 162 -1.92 23.90 54.84
C GLY A 162 -2.87 22.75 55.14
N LEU A 163 -2.93 21.74 54.27
CA LEU A 163 -3.73 20.52 54.44
C LEU A 163 -2.84 19.36 54.91
N TYR A 164 -3.46 18.39 55.60
CA TYR A 164 -2.75 17.18 56.01
C TYR A 164 -2.58 16.23 54.82
N ALA A 165 -1.39 15.63 54.71
CA ALA A 165 -1.13 14.50 53.83
C ALA A 165 -0.25 13.47 54.54
N GLY A 166 -0.60 12.18 54.41
CA GLY A 166 0.17 11.09 54.99
C GLY A 166 1.55 10.89 54.30
N PRO A 167 2.48 10.15 54.94
CA PRO A 167 3.76 9.82 54.34
C PRO A 167 3.58 8.93 53.09
N VAL A 168 4.32 9.24 52.02
CA VAL A 168 4.28 8.48 50.77
C VAL A 168 5.29 7.33 50.82
N VAL A 169 4.79 6.10 50.68
CA VAL A 169 5.58 4.86 50.73
C VAL A 169 5.76 4.30 49.31
N GLY A 170 7.00 4.00 48.94
CA GLY A 170 7.38 3.37 47.67
C GLY A 170 8.58 4.04 47.00
N GLU A 171 9.18 3.36 46.03
CA GLU A 171 10.21 3.96 45.19
C GLU A 171 9.57 4.93 44.19
N MET A 172 10.06 6.17 44.18
CA MET A 172 9.57 7.21 43.29
C MET A 172 10.13 7.08 41.86
N ASN A 173 11.33 6.52 41.72
CA ASN A 173 12.05 6.53 40.44
C ASN A 173 11.68 5.32 39.57
N VAL A 174 11.11 5.58 38.40
CA VAL A 174 10.94 4.58 37.36
C VAL A 174 12.14 4.69 36.41
N PRO A 175 12.96 3.63 36.23
CA PRO A 175 14.15 3.71 35.38
C PRO A 175 13.77 4.02 33.92
N GLU A 176 14.73 4.44 33.11
CA GLU A 176 14.47 4.78 31.70
C GLU A 176 14.09 3.56 30.85
N MET A 177 14.61 2.40 31.23
CA MET A 177 14.34 1.10 30.62
C MET A 177 14.36 0.01 31.68
N GLY A 178 13.63 -1.07 31.45
CA GLY A 178 13.58 -2.20 32.39
C GLY A 178 12.52 -3.22 32.03
N PHE A 179 12.33 -4.18 32.94
CA PHE A 179 11.31 -5.22 32.79
C PHE A 179 10.12 -4.98 33.70
N TYR A 180 8.98 -5.50 33.30
CA TYR A 180 7.71 -5.28 33.97
C TYR A 180 6.91 -6.58 34.08
N ASP A 181 6.27 -6.78 35.23
CA ASP A 181 5.31 -7.84 35.48
C ASP A 181 4.04 -7.22 36.08
N PRO A 182 2.83 -7.49 35.52
CA PRO A 182 1.59 -6.87 36.00
C PRO A 182 1.31 -7.07 37.51
N ALA A 183 1.78 -8.16 38.10
CA ALA A 183 1.57 -8.46 39.51
C ALA A 183 2.68 -7.88 40.42
N ARG A 184 3.87 -7.59 39.88
CA ARG A 184 5.03 -7.14 40.66
C ARG A 184 5.50 -5.72 40.35
N GLY A 185 4.99 -5.10 39.29
CA GLY A 185 5.48 -3.82 38.77
C GLY A 185 6.83 -3.97 38.06
N VAL A 186 7.73 -3.02 38.28
CA VAL A 186 9.09 -3.06 37.71
C VAL A 186 9.89 -4.19 38.36
N ILE A 187 10.54 -5.02 37.53
CA ILE A 187 11.39 -6.13 37.97
C ILE A 187 12.79 -6.00 37.37
N ALA A 188 13.80 -6.55 38.05
CA ALA A 188 15.19 -6.49 37.60
C ALA A 188 15.46 -7.29 36.31
N ALA A 189 14.84 -8.48 36.20
CA ALA A 189 14.94 -9.35 35.04
C ALA A 189 13.71 -10.28 34.96
N PRO A 190 13.34 -10.77 33.77
CA PRO A 190 12.40 -11.88 33.63
C PRO A 190 12.92 -13.10 34.39
N THR A 191 12.01 -13.87 35.00
CA THR A 191 12.37 -15.11 35.71
C THR A 191 11.64 -16.30 35.07
N PRO A 192 12.11 -16.79 33.90
CA PRO A 192 11.40 -17.80 33.15
C PRO A 192 11.21 -19.08 33.98
N ARG A 193 10.00 -19.60 34.05
CA ARG A 193 9.67 -20.91 34.62
C ARG A 193 10.21 -21.99 33.70
N GLU A 194 10.79 -23.04 34.29
CA GLU A 194 11.33 -24.17 33.52
C GLU A 194 10.29 -24.70 32.52
N ARG A 195 10.72 -24.87 31.25
CA ARG A 195 9.96 -25.45 30.12
C ARG A 195 8.91 -24.55 29.45
N LYS A 196 8.71 -23.29 29.86
CA LYS A 196 7.84 -22.36 29.12
C LYS A 196 8.63 -21.45 28.18
N PRO A 197 8.16 -21.19 26.94
CA PRO A 197 8.81 -20.27 26.03
C PRO A 197 8.68 -18.82 26.53
N LEU A 198 9.82 -18.13 26.71
CA LEU A 198 9.86 -16.71 27.06
C LEU A 198 9.28 -15.85 25.93
N THR A 199 8.41 -14.91 26.28
CA THR A 199 7.92 -13.87 25.35
C THR A 199 8.05 -12.50 26.00
N LEU A 200 8.45 -11.50 25.22
CA LEU A 200 8.52 -10.12 25.68
C LEU A 200 7.43 -9.27 25.03
N VAL A 201 6.80 -8.40 25.82
CA VAL A 201 5.90 -7.34 25.34
C VAL A 201 6.64 -6.01 25.48
N THR A 202 7.15 -5.44 24.38
CA THR A 202 7.87 -4.16 24.40
C THR A 202 6.92 -2.97 24.34
N PHE A 203 7.09 -1.97 25.20
CA PHE A 203 6.17 -0.82 25.27
C PHE A 203 6.86 0.47 25.77
N TYR A 204 6.21 1.62 25.62
CA TYR A 204 6.78 2.88 26.10
C TYR A 204 6.70 3.01 27.63
N ARG A 205 7.79 3.51 28.24
CA ARG A 205 7.85 3.90 29.65
C ARG A 205 6.74 4.90 30.01
N SER A 206 6.34 5.75 29.08
CA SER A 206 5.26 6.74 29.28
C SER A 206 3.95 6.07 29.71
N TYR A 207 3.61 4.91 29.17
CA TYR A 207 2.42 4.15 29.59
C TYR A 207 2.52 3.66 31.04
N LEU A 208 3.70 3.20 31.47
CA LEU A 208 3.94 2.81 32.86
C LEU A 208 3.81 4.01 33.80
N THR A 209 4.42 5.15 33.45
CA THR A 209 4.36 6.36 34.28
C THR A 209 2.99 7.03 34.28
N ALA A 210 2.18 6.82 33.25
CA ALA A 210 0.79 7.29 33.18
C ALA A 210 -0.21 6.32 33.83
N ALA A 211 0.24 5.14 34.29
CA ALA A 211 -0.63 4.04 34.70
C ALA A 211 -1.65 3.60 33.61
N ASP A 212 -1.25 3.72 32.34
CA ASP A 212 -2.02 3.32 31.15
C ASP A 212 -1.48 1.98 30.58
N THR A 213 -1.30 0.99 31.46
CA THR A 213 -0.70 -0.33 31.11
C THR A 213 -1.72 -1.39 30.69
N GLY A 214 -3.02 -1.08 30.73
CA GLY A 214 -4.10 -2.05 30.49
C GLY A 214 -3.89 -2.95 29.26
N PRO A 215 -3.57 -2.42 28.07
CA PRO A 215 -3.29 -3.24 26.88
C PRO A 215 -2.09 -4.18 27.05
N VAL A 216 -1.03 -3.73 27.71
CA VAL A 216 0.18 -4.52 27.97
C VAL A 216 -0.13 -5.65 28.95
N ASP A 217 -0.89 -5.35 30.01
CA ASP A 217 -1.27 -6.31 31.04
C ASP A 217 -2.14 -7.42 30.46
N THR A 218 -3.13 -7.07 29.64
CA THR A 218 -4.00 -8.03 28.95
C THR A 218 -3.23 -8.88 27.94
N LEU A 219 -2.27 -8.31 27.19
CA LEU A 219 -1.40 -9.08 26.29
C LEU A 219 -0.55 -10.10 27.06
N ILE A 220 0.08 -9.68 28.16
CA ILE A 220 0.91 -10.55 29.00
C ILE A 220 0.05 -11.69 29.59
N ALA A 221 -1.15 -11.37 30.08
CA ALA A 221 -2.09 -12.37 30.61
C ALA A 221 -2.50 -13.37 29.53
N ALA A 222 -2.94 -12.92 28.36
CA ALA A 222 -3.36 -13.78 27.27
C ALA A 222 -2.22 -14.68 26.74
N LEU A 223 -0.98 -14.16 26.67
CA LEU A 223 0.19 -14.96 26.35
C LEU A 223 0.45 -16.06 27.40
N ARG A 224 0.33 -15.73 28.69
CA ARG A 224 0.49 -16.71 29.78
C ARG A 224 -0.56 -17.81 29.73
N GLU A 225 -1.80 -17.46 29.40
CA GLU A 225 -2.90 -18.42 29.19
C GLU A 225 -2.60 -19.38 28.03
N LYS A 226 -1.92 -18.90 26.98
CA LYS A 226 -1.46 -19.73 25.84
C LYS A 226 -0.15 -20.47 26.10
N GLY A 227 0.33 -20.47 27.35
CA GLY A 227 1.46 -21.29 27.78
C GLY A 227 2.83 -20.64 27.66
N PHE A 228 2.90 -19.36 27.27
CA PHE A 228 4.15 -18.60 27.28
C PHE A 228 4.51 -18.15 28.70
N ASP A 229 5.78 -17.81 28.89
CA ASP A 229 6.22 -17.01 30.03
C ASP A 229 6.44 -15.57 29.58
N ALA A 230 5.41 -14.74 29.74
CA ALA A 230 5.37 -13.40 29.16
C ALA A 230 5.72 -12.32 30.19
N TYR A 231 6.53 -11.36 29.78
CA TYR A 231 6.92 -10.19 30.59
C TYR A 231 6.94 -8.93 29.74
N GLY A 232 6.76 -7.77 30.38
CA GLY A 232 6.92 -6.48 29.74
C GLY A 232 8.39 -6.05 29.68
N ALA A 233 8.77 -5.32 28.63
CA ALA A 233 10.05 -4.62 28.53
C ALA A 233 9.77 -3.16 28.13
N PHE A 234 9.90 -2.23 29.08
CA PHE A 234 9.59 -0.83 28.84
C PHE A 234 10.84 -0.03 28.50
N VAL A 235 10.69 0.97 27.64
CA VAL A 235 11.76 1.88 27.19
C VAL A 235 11.21 3.29 26.96
N THR A 236 12.02 4.33 27.11
CA THR A 236 11.66 5.69 26.65
C THR A 236 11.51 5.76 25.14
N SER A 237 12.46 5.14 24.42
CA SER A 237 12.43 4.92 22.98
C SER A 237 13.32 3.73 22.65
N LEU A 238 12.96 2.95 21.63
CA LEU A 238 13.84 1.89 21.13
C LEU A 238 15.14 2.45 20.51
N LYS A 239 15.16 3.74 20.13
CA LYS A 239 16.35 4.45 19.64
C LYS A 239 17.10 5.21 20.73
N ALA A 240 16.64 5.19 21.99
CA ALA A 240 17.33 5.90 23.06
C ALA A 240 18.72 5.28 23.30
N ALA A 241 19.69 6.13 23.65
CA ALA A 241 21.06 5.69 23.90
C ALA A 241 21.11 4.58 24.97
N GLY A 242 21.87 3.52 24.71
CA GLY A 242 22.03 2.37 25.61
C GLY A 242 20.88 1.34 25.59
N VAL A 243 19.69 1.66 25.05
CA VAL A 243 18.56 0.71 24.97
C VAL A 243 18.88 -0.47 24.05
N GLY A 244 19.47 -0.21 22.89
CA GLY A 244 19.85 -1.27 21.94
C GLY A 244 20.81 -2.28 22.55
N ASP A 245 21.85 -1.81 23.24
CA ASP A 245 22.85 -2.67 23.87
C ASP A 245 22.28 -3.45 25.04
N TRP A 246 21.48 -2.80 25.88
CA TRP A 246 20.76 -3.44 26.98
C TRP A 246 19.85 -4.56 26.48
N LEU A 247 19.03 -4.29 25.47
CA LEU A 247 18.07 -5.27 24.96
C LEU A 247 18.80 -6.42 24.25
N ARG A 248 19.76 -6.15 23.37
CA ARG A 248 20.56 -7.18 22.68
C ARG A 248 21.29 -8.09 23.66
N ALA A 249 21.88 -7.55 24.73
CA ALA A 249 22.54 -8.35 25.76
C ALA A 249 21.56 -9.33 26.44
N HIS A 250 20.34 -8.89 26.74
CA HIS A 250 19.32 -9.75 27.34
C HIS A 250 18.78 -10.80 26.35
N LEU A 251 18.53 -10.40 25.11
CA LEU A 251 18.06 -11.30 24.05
C LEU A 251 19.09 -12.41 23.75
N ALA A 252 20.39 -12.10 23.80
CA ALA A 252 21.45 -13.09 23.61
C ALA A 252 21.53 -14.09 24.78
N GLN A 253 21.34 -13.62 26.02
CA GLN A 253 21.37 -14.48 27.22
C GLN A 253 20.11 -15.35 27.37
N ASN A 254 18.95 -14.78 27.03
CA ASN A 254 17.65 -15.42 27.16
C ASN A 254 16.84 -15.19 25.87
N PRO A 255 17.12 -15.97 24.80
CA PRO A 255 16.46 -15.76 23.51
C PRO A 255 14.94 -16.02 23.63
N PRO A 256 14.10 -15.03 23.33
CA PRO A 256 12.66 -15.20 23.40
C PRO A 256 12.16 -16.06 22.24
N ALA A 257 11.02 -16.71 22.46
CA ALA A 257 10.29 -17.43 21.45
C ALA A 257 9.45 -16.52 20.54
N ALA A 258 9.09 -15.33 21.04
CA ALA A 258 8.41 -14.28 20.31
C ALA A 258 8.62 -12.92 21.01
N ILE A 259 8.50 -11.83 20.28
CA ILE A 259 8.42 -10.47 20.84
C ILE A 259 7.16 -9.80 20.28
N VAL A 260 6.32 -9.26 21.16
CA VAL A 260 5.15 -8.45 20.80
C VAL A 260 5.48 -6.98 21.08
N ASN A 261 5.67 -6.19 20.04
CA ASN A 261 6.04 -4.78 20.15
C ASN A 261 4.82 -3.87 20.08
N ALA A 262 4.57 -3.15 21.17
CA ALA A 262 3.54 -2.13 21.32
C ALA A 262 4.10 -0.70 21.31
N THR A 263 5.41 -0.50 21.04
CA THR A 263 5.92 0.83 20.70
C THR A 263 5.54 1.20 19.27
N ALA A 264 5.55 2.49 18.96
CA ALA A 264 5.38 3.01 17.60
C ALA A 264 6.75 3.22 16.91
N PHE A 265 6.70 3.57 15.63
CA PHE A 265 7.82 3.94 14.77
C PHE A 265 8.83 2.80 14.51
N SER A 266 9.70 3.05 13.52
CA SER A 266 10.89 2.25 13.28
C SER A 266 11.88 2.42 14.43
N ALA A 267 12.57 1.35 14.80
CA ALA A 267 13.68 1.32 15.74
C ALA A 267 15.04 1.23 15.05
N MET A 268 15.07 1.27 13.71
CA MET A 268 16.30 1.25 12.92
C MET A 268 17.18 2.45 13.26
N GLY A 269 18.40 2.19 13.70
CA GLY A 269 19.44 3.19 13.91
C GLY A 269 20.06 3.65 12.58
N ASP A 270 20.91 4.66 12.65
CA ASP A 270 21.64 5.19 11.49
C ASP A 270 22.61 4.16 10.90
N ASP A 271 22.99 3.15 11.69
CA ASP A 271 23.81 2.00 11.29
C ASP A 271 23.00 0.87 10.60
N GLY A 272 21.70 1.07 10.41
CA GLY A 272 20.79 0.08 9.81
C GLY A 272 20.39 -1.06 10.75
N THR A 273 20.84 -1.06 12.01
CA THR A 273 20.51 -2.11 12.98
C THR A 273 19.30 -1.76 13.82
N THR A 274 18.63 -2.78 14.35
CA THR A 274 17.55 -2.64 15.31
C THR A 274 17.94 -3.28 16.65
N PRO A 275 17.36 -2.83 17.78
CA PRO A 275 17.49 -3.51 19.07
C PRO A 275 17.03 -4.98 19.05
N PHE A 276 16.23 -5.37 18.06
CA PHE A 276 15.69 -6.72 17.92
C PHE A 276 16.54 -7.64 17.05
N ASP A 277 17.63 -7.18 16.44
CA ASP A 277 18.42 -8.01 15.51
C ASP A 277 19.04 -9.25 16.16
N ALA A 278 19.24 -9.22 17.49
CA ALA A 278 19.69 -10.38 18.26
C ALA A 278 18.59 -11.43 18.53
N ALA A 279 17.31 -11.10 18.26
CA ALA A 279 16.21 -12.03 18.46
C ALA A 279 16.08 -12.99 17.25
N PRO A 280 16.15 -14.31 17.46
CA PRO A 280 15.99 -15.27 16.37
C PRO A 280 14.52 -15.43 15.93
N CYS A 281 13.57 -14.91 16.72
CA CYS A 281 12.14 -15.06 16.50
C CYS A 281 11.52 -13.86 15.73
N PRO A 282 10.35 -14.05 15.10
CA PRO A 282 9.58 -12.95 14.54
C PRO A 282 9.22 -11.90 15.60
N ILE A 283 9.16 -10.65 15.15
CA ILE A 283 8.74 -9.50 15.94
C ILE A 283 7.33 -9.10 15.50
N PHE A 284 6.35 -9.21 16.39
CA PHE A 284 4.94 -8.92 16.12
C PHE A 284 4.61 -7.50 16.53
N GLN A 285 4.33 -6.64 15.56
CA GLN A 285 3.90 -5.26 15.81
C GLN A 285 2.40 -5.23 16.10
N VAL A 286 2.00 -4.58 17.20
CA VAL A 286 0.60 -4.28 17.52
C VAL A 286 0.34 -2.77 17.45
N ALA A 287 -0.89 -2.40 17.11
CA ALA A 287 -1.35 -1.01 17.15
C ALA A 287 -2.11 -0.70 18.45
N LEU A 288 -1.77 0.43 19.07
CA LEU A 288 -2.57 1.06 20.12
C LEU A 288 -3.28 2.26 19.48
N SER A 289 -4.48 2.05 18.96
CA SER A 289 -5.17 3.06 18.15
C SER A 289 -5.49 4.31 18.96
N SER A 290 -5.23 5.48 18.38
CA SER A 290 -5.59 6.77 18.99
C SER A 290 -7.07 7.09 18.82
N ALA A 291 -7.79 6.36 17.96
CA ALA A 291 -9.22 6.51 17.73
C ALA A 291 -10.06 5.77 18.77
N ARG A 292 -11.36 6.09 18.85
CA ARG A 292 -12.32 5.32 19.64
C ARG A 292 -12.62 3.99 18.96
N ARG A 293 -13.05 3.01 19.76
CA ARG A 293 -13.43 1.69 19.24
C ARG A 293 -14.59 1.78 18.25
N GLU A 294 -15.57 2.65 18.51
CA GLU A 294 -16.73 2.89 17.64
C GLU A 294 -16.29 3.45 16.28
N ASP A 295 -15.45 4.49 16.29
CA ASP A 295 -14.90 5.09 15.07
C ASP A 295 -14.12 4.05 14.23
N TRP A 296 -13.31 3.21 14.89
CA TRP A 296 -12.62 2.12 14.21
C TRP A 296 -13.59 1.07 13.65
N ALA A 297 -14.63 0.71 14.40
CA ALA A 297 -15.60 -0.30 13.99
C ALA A 297 -16.37 0.13 12.73
N GLU A 298 -16.73 1.40 12.62
CA GLU A 298 -17.44 1.98 11.47
C GLU A 298 -16.51 2.33 10.29
N SER A 299 -15.21 2.52 10.54
CA SER A 299 -14.24 2.86 9.50
C SER A 299 -14.00 1.72 8.51
N LEU A 300 -14.10 2.00 7.20
CA LEU A 300 -13.64 1.10 6.13
C LEU A 300 -12.11 1.02 6.04
N ARG A 301 -11.38 2.02 6.56
CA ARG A 301 -9.91 2.05 6.54
C ARG A 301 -9.31 1.27 7.71
N GLY A 302 -9.95 1.33 8.87
CA GLY A 302 -9.42 0.82 10.13
C GLY A 302 -8.62 1.89 10.89
N LEU A 303 -7.33 2.04 10.58
CA LEU A 303 -6.46 3.01 11.26
C LEU A 303 -6.49 4.40 10.61
N SER A 304 -6.31 5.45 11.43
CA SER A 304 -6.07 6.80 10.94
C SER A 304 -4.76 6.88 10.12
N PRO A 305 -4.57 7.90 9.26
CA PRO A 305 -3.31 8.07 8.53
C PRO A 305 -2.08 8.12 9.45
N GLY A 306 -2.21 8.79 10.60
CA GLY A 306 -1.16 8.86 11.62
C GLY A 306 -0.83 7.48 12.20
N ASP A 307 -1.86 6.76 12.66
CA ASP A 307 -1.69 5.43 13.28
C ASP A 307 -1.15 4.40 12.29
N LEU A 308 -1.63 4.42 11.04
CA LEU A 308 -1.12 3.57 9.97
C LEU A 308 0.39 3.79 9.79
N ALA A 309 0.83 5.04 9.67
CA ALA A 309 2.25 5.31 9.47
C ALA A 309 3.11 4.91 10.67
N MET A 310 2.64 5.23 11.89
CA MET A 310 3.39 5.00 13.13
C MET A 310 3.41 3.54 13.58
N HIS A 311 2.31 2.81 13.41
CA HIS A 311 2.17 1.43 13.89
C HIS A 311 2.30 0.35 12.81
N VAL A 312 2.31 0.72 11.53
CA VAL A 312 2.37 -0.27 10.43
C VAL A 312 3.53 0.05 9.49
N VAL A 313 3.50 1.18 8.79
CA VAL A 313 4.45 1.45 7.70
C VAL A 313 5.89 1.58 8.20
N LEU A 314 6.16 2.40 9.21
CA LEU A 314 7.52 2.54 9.74
C LEU A 314 8.02 1.25 10.42
N PRO A 315 7.20 0.51 11.19
CA PRO A 315 7.53 -0.84 11.66
C PRO A 315 7.84 -1.89 10.57
N GLU A 316 7.26 -1.79 9.36
CA GLU A 316 7.57 -2.69 8.23
C GLU A 316 9.06 -2.60 7.86
N VAL A 317 9.66 -1.41 7.94
CA VAL A 317 11.09 -1.17 7.65
C VAL A 317 12.00 -2.00 8.56
N ASP A 318 11.58 -2.24 9.80
CA ASP A 318 12.31 -3.08 10.76
C ASP A 318 12.12 -4.60 10.53
N GLY A 319 11.28 -4.98 9.57
CA GLY A 319 10.91 -6.37 9.27
C GLY A 319 9.90 -6.95 10.25
N ARG A 320 9.17 -6.10 10.99
CA ARG A 320 8.14 -6.55 11.94
C ARG A 320 6.89 -7.03 11.21
N LEU A 321 6.21 -8.03 11.78
CA LEU A 321 4.95 -8.57 11.28
C LEU A 321 3.80 -7.86 11.97
N PHE A 322 2.95 -7.16 11.21
CA PHE A 322 1.78 -6.52 11.79
C PHE A 322 0.77 -7.59 12.23
N ALA A 323 0.50 -7.66 13.54
CA ALA A 323 -0.36 -8.68 14.12
C ALA A 323 -1.82 -8.22 14.30
N GLY A 324 -2.04 -6.91 14.40
CA GLY A 324 -3.37 -6.30 14.55
C GLY A 324 -3.41 -5.14 15.55
N VAL A 325 -4.60 -4.55 15.71
CA VAL A 325 -4.90 -3.57 16.76
C VAL A 325 -5.26 -4.28 18.06
N VAL A 326 -4.82 -3.78 19.21
CA VAL A 326 -5.09 -4.43 20.51
C VAL A 326 -5.77 -3.50 21.52
N SER A 327 -5.85 -2.21 21.23
CA SER A 327 -6.51 -1.23 22.10
C SER A 327 -6.98 -0.01 21.34
N PHE A 328 -7.92 0.72 21.96
CA PHE A 328 -8.48 1.97 21.46
C PHE A 328 -8.48 3.02 22.56
N LYS A 329 -8.39 4.30 22.19
CA LYS A 329 -8.60 5.39 23.15
C LYS A 329 -10.06 5.45 23.53
N SER A 330 -10.32 5.42 24.83
CA SER A 330 -11.68 5.50 25.37
C SER A 330 -11.68 6.38 26.61
N ALA A 331 -12.67 7.26 26.67
CA ALA A 331 -12.96 8.02 27.87
C ALA A 331 -13.54 7.06 28.91
N ALA A 332 -12.90 6.96 30.06
CA ALA A 332 -13.49 6.26 31.19
C ALA A 332 -14.79 6.96 31.64
N GLU A 333 -15.65 6.22 32.34
CA GLU A 333 -16.72 6.84 33.11
C GLU A 333 -16.15 7.97 33.97
N ARG A 334 -16.91 9.05 34.07
CA ARG A 334 -16.49 10.22 34.84
C ARG A 334 -16.23 9.77 36.27
N ASP A 335 -14.99 9.92 36.72
CA ASP A 335 -14.58 9.50 38.05
C ASP A 335 -15.41 10.28 39.09
N PRO A 336 -16.11 9.62 40.04
CA PRO A 336 -16.99 10.33 40.97
C PRO A 336 -16.21 11.24 41.93
N ASP A 337 -14.97 10.87 42.25
CA ASP A 337 -14.12 11.62 43.17
C ASP A 337 -13.33 12.69 42.43
N LEU A 338 -12.73 12.36 41.28
CA LEU A 338 -11.85 13.28 40.53
C LEU A 338 -12.60 14.14 39.50
N GLN A 339 -13.83 13.74 39.16
CA GLN A 339 -14.77 14.39 38.24
C GLN A 339 -14.25 14.67 36.83
N ILE A 340 -13.32 13.83 36.37
CA ILE A 340 -12.75 13.83 35.02
C ILE A 340 -13.06 12.50 34.33
N SER A 341 -13.21 12.53 33.01
CA SER A 341 -13.23 11.34 32.16
C SER A 341 -11.86 11.16 31.53
N HIS A 342 -11.08 10.21 32.04
CA HIS A 342 -9.71 9.97 31.55
C HIS A 342 -9.72 9.27 30.19
N LEU A 343 -8.96 9.82 29.24
CA LEU A 343 -8.75 9.20 27.93
C LEU A 343 -7.55 8.21 27.99
N ALA A 344 -7.85 6.93 28.20
CA ALA A 344 -6.84 5.87 28.34
C ALA A 344 -6.95 4.85 27.19
N HIS A 345 -5.90 4.07 26.96
CA HIS A 345 -6.00 2.93 26.06
C HIS A 345 -6.71 1.78 26.77
N ARG A 346 -7.83 1.34 26.20
CA ARG A 346 -8.58 0.18 26.70
C ARG A 346 -8.33 -1.02 25.80
N PRO A 347 -7.91 -2.17 26.36
CA PRO A 347 -7.69 -3.37 25.57
C PRO A 347 -8.99 -3.83 24.91
N ASP A 348 -8.89 -4.29 23.68
CA ASP A 348 -9.95 -5.08 23.05
C ASP A 348 -9.59 -6.56 23.19
N GLU A 349 -10.28 -7.26 24.10
CA GLU A 349 -9.95 -8.64 24.46
C GLU A 349 -10.01 -9.61 23.27
N GLU A 350 -10.96 -9.41 22.36
CA GLU A 350 -11.14 -10.27 21.20
C GLU A 350 -9.94 -10.13 20.26
N ARG A 351 -9.50 -8.89 20.01
CA ARG A 351 -8.33 -8.64 19.16
C ARG A 351 -7.03 -9.06 19.83
N VAL A 352 -6.88 -8.88 21.15
CA VAL A 352 -5.74 -9.43 21.90
C VAL A 352 -5.65 -10.94 21.73
N LYS A 353 -6.76 -11.67 21.87
CA LYS A 353 -6.80 -13.13 21.68
C LYS A 353 -6.40 -13.53 20.25
N ALA A 354 -6.85 -12.79 19.23
CA ALA A 354 -6.47 -13.03 17.84
C ALA A 354 -4.96 -12.84 17.60
N VAL A 355 -4.38 -11.75 18.11
CA VAL A 355 -2.93 -11.48 18.05
C VAL A 355 -2.14 -12.61 18.73
N VAL A 356 -2.53 -13.01 19.94
CA VAL A 356 -1.83 -14.06 20.68
C VAL A 356 -1.95 -15.42 19.98
N ALA A 357 -3.09 -15.71 19.32
CA ALA A 357 -3.24 -16.93 18.53
C ALA A 357 -2.21 -16.99 17.38
N ARG A 358 -1.99 -15.88 16.67
CA ARG A 358 -0.95 -15.78 15.63
C ARG A 358 0.46 -16.04 16.18
N VAL A 359 0.78 -15.42 17.32
CA VAL A 359 2.08 -15.63 18.00
C VAL A 359 2.25 -17.11 18.34
N ALA A 360 1.20 -17.75 18.87
CA ALA A 360 1.20 -19.18 19.17
C ALA A 360 1.36 -20.06 17.93
N ALA A 361 0.76 -19.69 16.80
CA ALA A 361 0.87 -20.42 15.54
C ALA A 361 2.28 -20.34 14.94
N TRP A 362 2.91 -19.16 14.95
CA TRP A 362 4.32 -19.01 14.55
C TRP A 362 5.26 -19.78 15.47
N ARG A 363 5.00 -19.79 16.78
CA ARG A 363 5.74 -20.65 17.71
C ARG A 363 5.53 -22.13 17.37
N ARG A 364 4.30 -22.53 17.02
CA ARG A 364 3.97 -23.89 16.60
C ARG A 364 4.73 -24.30 15.33
N LEU A 365 4.90 -23.38 14.38
CA LEU A 365 5.71 -23.60 13.19
C LEU A 365 7.20 -23.78 13.54
N ALA A 366 7.72 -22.97 14.46
CA ALA A 366 9.14 -22.98 14.83
C ALA A 366 9.60 -24.28 15.52
N TRP A 367 8.82 -24.81 16.46
CA TRP A 367 9.22 -26.01 17.23
C TRP A 367 8.95 -27.34 16.53
N LYS A 368 8.04 -27.37 15.55
CA LYS A 368 7.64 -28.61 14.87
C LYS A 368 8.81 -29.09 13.98
N PRO A 369 9.17 -30.38 13.99
CA PRO A 369 10.17 -30.90 13.05
C PRO A 369 9.70 -30.83 11.60
N ALA A 370 10.61 -30.56 10.65
CA ALA A 370 10.29 -30.44 9.22
C ALA A 370 9.51 -31.65 8.66
N ALA A 371 9.92 -32.88 9.03
CA ALA A 371 9.31 -34.12 8.57
C ALA A 371 7.83 -34.32 8.95
N VAL A 372 7.31 -33.54 9.90
CA VAL A 372 5.90 -33.59 10.30
C VAL A 372 5.16 -32.28 10.07
N LYS A 373 5.83 -31.25 9.52
CA LYS A 373 5.18 -30.02 9.07
C LYS A 373 4.27 -30.33 7.88
N ARG A 374 3.11 -29.70 7.87
CA ARG A 374 2.11 -29.76 6.82
C ARG A 374 1.94 -28.37 6.23
N LEU A 375 2.29 -28.21 4.96
CA LEU A 375 2.20 -26.94 4.25
C LEU A 375 1.01 -26.94 3.30
N ALA A 376 0.43 -25.76 3.08
CA ALA A 376 -0.43 -25.49 1.94
C ALA A 376 0.32 -24.58 0.98
N ILE A 377 0.67 -25.08 -0.20
CA ILE A 377 1.28 -24.31 -1.28
C ILE A 377 0.15 -23.87 -2.21
N VAL A 378 -0.17 -22.58 -2.20
CA VAL A 378 -1.31 -22.00 -2.90
C VAL A 378 -0.82 -21.19 -4.10
N LEU A 379 -1.39 -21.47 -5.27
CA LEU A 379 -1.14 -20.76 -6.51
C LEU A 379 -2.33 -19.84 -6.82
N SER A 380 -2.03 -18.61 -7.27
CA SER A 380 -3.05 -17.66 -7.73
C SER A 380 -3.86 -18.24 -8.89
N ASN A 381 -5.16 -17.95 -8.91
CA ASN A 381 -6.04 -18.28 -10.04
C ASN A 381 -6.49 -17.03 -10.76
N TYR A 382 -5.69 -15.97 -10.78
CA TYR A 382 -5.89 -14.83 -11.67
C TYR A 382 -5.35 -15.20 -13.06
N PRO A 383 -6.02 -14.87 -14.19
CA PRO A 383 -7.35 -14.27 -14.35
C PRO A 383 -8.47 -15.34 -14.44
N GLY A 384 -8.31 -16.49 -13.81
CA GLY A 384 -9.36 -17.51 -13.72
C GLY A 384 -9.53 -18.40 -14.95
N ARG A 385 -8.68 -18.22 -15.95
CA ARG A 385 -8.75 -18.97 -17.20
C ARG A 385 -7.96 -20.28 -17.07
N PRO A 386 -8.52 -21.44 -17.47
CA PRO A 386 -7.83 -22.72 -17.34
C PRO A 386 -6.45 -22.78 -18.01
N HIS A 387 -6.26 -22.06 -19.12
CA HIS A 387 -4.99 -21.99 -19.84
C HIS A 387 -4.00 -20.98 -19.24
N GLN A 388 -4.39 -20.22 -18.21
CA GLN A 388 -3.57 -19.21 -17.53
C GLN A 388 -3.52 -19.40 -16.01
N ILE A 389 -3.83 -20.59 -15.49
CA ILE A 389 -3.69 -20.87 -14.05
C ILE A 389 -2.29 -20.53 -13.54
N ALA A 390 -2.18 -20.16 -12.26
CA ALA A 390 -0.91 -19.76 -11.65
C ALA A 390 -0.20 -18.61 -12.38
N HIS A 391 -0.96 -17.65 -12.93
CA HIS A 391 -0.35 -16.43 -13.44
C HIS A 391 0.24 -15.62 -12.30
N ALA A 392 1.46 -15.16 -12.51
CA ALA A 392 2.17 -14.23 -11.65
C ALA A 392 3.13 -13.46 -12.56
N VAL A 393 3.02 -12.13 -12.56
CA VAL A 393 3.82 -11.27 -13.46
C VAL A 393 5.31 -11.57 -13.28
N GLY A 394 5.97 -11.91 -14.38
CA GLY A 394 7.41 -12.20 -14.42
C GLY A 394 7.86 -13.47 -13.68
N LEU A 395 6.94 -14.34 -13.21
CA LEU A 395 7.28 -15.56 -12.48
C LEU A 395 6.64 -16.78 -13.14
N ASP A 396 7.45 -17.83 -13.35
CA ASP A 396 6.93 -19.16 -13.63
C ASP A 396 6.55 -19.82 -12.30
N ALA A 397 5.34 -19.51 -11.83
CA ALA A 397 4.87 -19.99 -10.52
C ALA A 397 4.76 -21.53 -10.48
N LEU A 398 4.48 -22.18 -11.61
CA LEU A 398 4.41 -23.65 -11.69
C LEU A 398 5.80 -24.26 -11.53
N ALA A 399 6.78 -23.84 -12.33
CA ALA A 399 8.16 -24.32 -12.20
C ALA A 399 8.76 -23.95 -10.83
N SER A 400 8.39 -22.79 -10.29
CA SER A 400 8.79 -22.35 -8.94
C SER A 400 8.28 -23.29 -7.85
N VAL A 401 7.04 -23.79 -7.96
CA VAL A 401 6.52 -24.79 -7.02
C VAL A 401 7.19 -26.15 -7.20
N GLU A 402 7.45 -26.59 -8.43
CA GLU A 402 8.19 -27.84 -8.68
C GLU A 402 9.60 -27.78 -8.07
N ALA A 403 10.31 -26.67 -8.28
CA ALA A 403 11.61 -26.37 -7.68
C ALA A 403 11.54 -26.31 -6.14
N LEU A 404 10.55 -25.63 -5.59
CA LEU A 404 10.32 -25.52 -4.16
C LEU A 404 10.10 -26.90 -3.51
N VAL A 405 9.26 -27.74 -4.11
CA VAL A 405 8.95 -29.08 -3.57
C VAL A 405 10.20 -29.94 -3.52
N ALA A 406 11.07 -29.86 -4.54
CA ALA A 406 12.37 -30.53 -4.51
C ALA A 406 13.26 -30.00 -3.36
N ASP A 407 13.38 -28.69 -3.23
CA ASP A 407 14.20 -28.05 -2.18
C ASP A 407 13.67 -28.38 -0.76
N LEU A 408 12.34 -28.50 -0.58
CA LEU A 408 11.70 -28.91 0.66
C LEU A 408 11.97 -30.37 1.00
N GLY A 409 11.97 -31.26 0.00
CA GLY A 409 12.34 -32.66 0.17
C GLY A 409 13.76 -32.82 0.68
N GLU A 410 14.71 -32.07 0.10
CA GLU A 410 16.11 -32.00 0.58
C GLU A 410 16.23 -31.42 1.99
N ALA A 411 15.33 -30.48 2.35
CA ALA A 411 15.25 -29.91 3.69
C ALA A 411 14.57 -30.84 4.72
N GLY A 412 14.16 -32.05 4.32
CA GLY A 412 13.58 -33.07 5.20
C GLY A 412 12.09 -32.88 5.49
N PHE A 413 11.37 -32.11 4.67
CA PHE A 413 9.91 -32.07 4.70
C PHE A 413 9.32 -33.33 4.04
N ASP A 414 8.17 -33.77 4.52
CA ASP A 414 7.42 -34.88 3.92
C ASP A 414 6.60 -34.38 2.72
N VAL A 415 7.27 -34.32 1.57
CA VAL A 415 6.71 -33.91 0.27
C VAL A 415 7.12 -34.90 -0.82
N ALA A 416 6.28 -35.05 -1.84
CA ALA A 416 6.54 -35.89 -3.01
C ALA A 416 6.82 -35.00 -4.24
N PRO A 417 7.83 -35.34 -5.07
CA PRO A 417 8.10 -34.60 -6.31
C PRO A 417 6.87 -34.51 -7.22
N VAL A 418 6.73 -33.38 -7.90
CA VAL A 418 5.64 -33.09 -8.83
C VAL A 418 6.22 -32.66 -10.17
N HIS A 419 5.53 -33.02 -11.26
CA HIS A 419 5.92 -32.71 -12.63
C HIS A 419 4.68 -32.37 -13.44
N ALA A 420 4.84 -31.56 -14.49
CA ALA A 420 3.73 -31.09 -15.33
C ALA A 420 2.58 -30.54 -14.45
N LEU A 421 2.95 -29.71 -13.48
CA LEU A 421 2.05 -29.30 -12.39
C LEU A 421 0.77 -28.62 -12.91
N GLY A 422 0.87 -27.81 -13.97
CA GLY A 422 -0.28 -27.16 -14.59
C GLY A 422 -1.35 -28.15 -15.07
N GLU A 423 -0.95 -29.14 -15.88
CA GLU A 423 -1.84 -30.19 -16.36
C GLU A 423 -2.41 -31.02 -15.20
N THR A 424 -1.57 -31.34 -14.22
CA THR A 424 -1.95 -32.13 -13.05
C THR A 424 -3.04 -31.44 -12.22
N LEU A 425 -2.91 -30.13 -11.95
CA LEU A 425 -3.87 -29.34 -11.17
C LEU A 425 -5.20 -29.12 -11.90
N LEU A 426 -5.19 -29.11 -13.23
CA LEU A 426 -6.42 -29.06 -14.03
C LEU A 426 -7.22 -30.36 -13.89
N LYS A 427 -6.53 -31.51 -13.84
CA LYS A 427 -7.16 -32.86 -13.84
C LYS A 427 -7.52 -33.38 -12.45
N GLN A 428 -6.67 -33.19 -11.46
CA GLN A 428 -6.86 -33.76 -10.12
C GLN A 428 -7.65 -32.81 -9.21
N LYS A 429 -8.42 -33.40 -8.29
CA LYS A 429 -9.22 -32.67 -7.30
C LYS A 429 -9.12 -33.33 -5.92
N LEU A 430 -9.15 -32.51 -4.87
CA LEU A 430 -9.44 -32.95 -3.51
C LEU A 430 -10.82 -32.45 -3.10
N THR A 431 -11.51 -33.22 -2.27
CA THR A 431 -12.90 -32.93 -1.89
C THR A 431 -13.06 -32.66 -0.40
N TRP A 432 -14.08 -31.87 -0.06
CA TRP A 432 -14.51 -31.66 1.32
C TRP A 432 -16.03 -31.64 1.42
N SER A 433 -16.57 -32.36 2.41
CA SER A 433 -18.02 -32.54 2.50
C SER A 433 -18.73 -31.23 2.86
N VAL A 434 -19.94 -31.01 2.33
CA VAL A 434 -20.77 -29.85 2.69
C VAL A 434 -21.13 -29.88 4.19
N ALA A 435 -21.22 -31.06 4.79
CA ALA A 435 -21.49 -31.21 6.22
C ALA A 435 -20.33 -30.64 7.07
N ASP A 436 -19.09 -31.01 6.75
CA ASP A 436 -17.91 -30.48 7.44
C ASP A 436 -17.74 -28.98 7.19
N TYR A 437 -18.00 -28.54 5.96
CA TYR A 437 -18.03 -27.12 5.61
C TYR A 437 -19.01 -26.33 6.48
N ARG A 438 -20.25 -26.81 6.63
CA ARG A 438 -21.26 -26.15 7.47
C ARG A 438 -20.84 -26.07 8.94
N ALA A 439 -20.24 -27.15 9.46
CA ALA A 439 -19.73 -27.18 10.83
C ALA A 439 -18.59 -26.17 11.06
N ALA A 440 -17.73 -25.97 10.06
CA ALA A 440 -16.68 -24.95 10.11
C ALA A 440 -17.23 -23.53 9.91
N LEU A 441 -18.16 -23.35 8.97
CA LEU A 441 -18.81 -22.06 8.68
C LEU A 441 -19.53 -21.51 9.91
N SER A 442 -20.17 -22.38 10.71
CA SER A 442 -20.90 -21.97 11.91
C SER A 442 -20.01 -21.40 13.02
N GLN A 443 -18.68 -21.50 12.89
CA GLN A 443 -17.72 -20.89 13.82
C GLN A 443 -17.34 -19.45 13.41
N LEU A 444 -17.72 -19.00 12.22
CA LEU A 444 -17.51 -17.62 11.79
C LEU A 444 -18.54 -16.68 12.43
N PRO A 445 -18.26 -15.37 12.55
CA PRO A 445 -19.25 -14.40 13.02
C PRO A 445 -20.55 -14.46 12.21
N GLN A 446 -21.69 -14.30 12.88
CA GLN A 446 -23.01 -14.43 12.27
C GLN A 446 -23.20 -13.49 11.07
N GLY A 447 -22.74 -12.24 11.15
CA GLY A 447 -22.83 -11.30 10.03
C GLY A 447 -22.16 -11.80 8.74
N LEU A 448 -21.00 -12.46 8.83
CA LEU A 448 -20.34 -13.04 7.65
C LEU A 448 -21.12 -14.22 7.08
N GLN A 449 -21.77 -15.01 7.94
CA GLN A 449 -22.63 -16.11 7.50
C GLN A 449 -23.88 -15.57 6.77
N ASP A 450 -24.47 -14.51 7.32
CA ASP A 450 -25.65 -13.84 6.75
C ASP A 450 -25.30 -13.19 5.40
N ASP A 451 -24.19 -12.47 5.31
CA ASP A 451 -23.69 -11.86 4.06
C ASP A 451 -23.47 -12.93 2.97
N LEU A 452 -22.90 -14.07 3.34
CA LEU A 452 -22.64 -15.18 2.44
C LEU A 452 -23.93 -15.83 1.95
N ALA A 453 -24.87 -16.09 2.86
CA ALA A 453 -26.19 -16.66 2.53
C ALA A 453 -27.02 -15.69 1.67
N GLN A 454 -26.95 -14.39 1.94
CA GLN A 454 -27.63 -13.37 1.15
C GLN A 454 -27.05 -13.28 -0.27
N ALA A 455 -25.73 -13.33 -0.42
CA ALA A 455 -25.07 -13.20 -1.71
C ALA A 455 -25.18 -14.47 -2.57
N TRP A 456 -25.10 -15.66 -1.97
CA TRP A 456 -24.92 -16.92 -2.71
C TRP A 456 -25.92 -18.03 -2.38
N GLY A 457 -26.83 -17.82 -1.42
CA GLY A 457 -27.86 -18.79 -1.06
C GLY A 457 -27.32 -20.01 -0.33
N ALA A 458 -27.71 -21.21 -0.77
CA ALA A 458 -27.26 -22.47 -0.18
C ALA A 458 -25.91 -22.91 -0.76
N ALA A 459 -25.07 -23.53 0.09
CA ALA A 459 -23.77 -24.07 -0.28
C ALA A 459 -23.83 -25.05 -1.46
N GLU A 460 -24.90 -25.84 -1.55
CA GLU A 460 -25.15 -26.81 -2.61
C GLU A 460 -25.39 -26.18 -3.98
N ASN A 461 -25.76 -24.90 -4.03
CA ASN A 461 -25.97 -24.18 -5.28
C ASN A 461 -24.66 -23.68 -5.90
N ASP A 462 -23.55 -23.75 -5.16
CA ASP A 462 -22.24 -23.33 -5.66
C ASP A 462 -21.76 -24.27 -6.79
N PRO A 463 -21.31 -23.74 -7.96
CA PRO A 463 -20.89 -24.57 -9.11
C PRO A 463 -19.75 -25.57 -8.85
N SER A 464 -18.98 -25.35 -7.79
CA SER A 464 -17.88 -26.23 -7.37
C SER A 464 -18.33 -27.28 -6.35
N CYS A 465 -19.59 -27.24 -5.90
CA CYS A 465 -20.22 -28.25 -5.07
C CYS A 465 -20.92 -29.29 -5.95
N ARG A 466 -20.49 -30.56 -5.88
CA ARG A 466 -21.09 -31.69 -6.62
C ARG A 466 -21.10 -32.91 -5.73
N ASP A 467 -22.18 -33.70 -5.79
CA ASP A 467 -22.33 -34.94 -5.02
C ASP A 467 -22.16 -34.74 -3.50
N GLY A 468 -22.60 -33.59 -2.97
CA GLY A 468 -22.53 -33.27 -1.54
C GLY A 468 -21.16 -32.84 -1.03
N ALA A 469 -20.21 -32.52 -1.91
CA ALA A 469 -18.87 -32.06 -1.57
C ALA A 469 -18.38 -30.91 -2.47
N PHE A 470 -17.53 -30.04 -1.93
CA PHE A 470 -16.75 -29.09 -2.71
C PHE A 470 -15.56 -29.77 -3.36
N HIS A 471 -15.27 -29.44 -4.62
CA HIS A 471 -14.15 -29.99 -5.40
C HIS A 471 -13.10 -28.90 -5.65
N PHE A 472 -11.91 -29.06 -5.09
CA PHE A 472 -10.81 -28.11 -5.20
C PHE A 472 -9.74 -28.60 -6.18
N ALA A 473 -9.24 -27.71 -7.04
CA ALA A 473 -8.07 -27.96 -7.88
C ALA A 473 -6.81 -28.09 -7.01
N ALA A 474 -6.58 -29.30 -6.48
CA ALA A 474 -5.57 -29.55 -5.48
C ALA A 474 -5.04 -30.98 -5.58
N ILE A 475 -3.80 -31.17 -5.14
CA ILE A 475 -3.13 -32.46 -5.03
C ILE A 475 -2.42 -32.60 -3.69
N ALA A 476 -2.27 -33.84 -3.24
CA ALA A 476 -1.42 -34.16 -2.09
C ALA A 476 0.03 -34.35 -2.56
N SER A 477 0.97 -33.79 -1.79
CA SER A 477 2.40 -34.01 -1.94
C SER A 477 2.96 -34.36 -0.56
N GLY A 478 3.10 -35.67 -0.30
CA GLY A 478 3.41 -36.19 1.03
C GLY A 478 2.35 -35.77 2.05
N ARG A 479 2.75 -35.04 3.09
CA ARG A 479 1.84 -34.45 4.10
C ARG A 479 1.27 -33.10 3.71
N SER A 480 1.81 -32.46 2.67
CA SER A 480 1.46 -31.10 2.24
C SER A 480 0.46 -31.12 1.08
N ILE A 481 -0.15 -29.98 0.83
CA ILE A 481 -1.17 -29.77 -0.21
C ILE A 481 -0.65 -28.73 -1.18
N ILE A 482 -0.79 -28.97 -2.47
CA ILE A 482 -0.58 -27.98 -3.53
C ILE A 482 -1.93 -27.70 -4.17
N ALA A 483 -2.35 -26.45 -4.24
CA ALA A 483 -3.67 -26.09 -4.72
C ALA A 483 -3.69 -24.78 -5.50
N VAL A 484 -4.62 -24.70 -6.45
CA VAL A 484 -5.00 -23.45 -7.10
C VAL A 484 -6.13 -22.83 -6.29
N GLN A 485 -5.98 -21.55 -5.95
CA GLN A 485 -7.01 -20.78 -5.24
C GLN A 485 -8.34 -20.84 -6.04
N PRO A 486 -9.49 -21.16 -5.43
CA PRO A 486 -10.75 -21.16 -6.16
C PRO A 486 -11.12 -19.77 -6.68
N GLU A 487 -12.04 -19.71 -7.64
CA GLU A 487 -12.66 -18.45 -8.03
C GLU A 487 -13.30 -17.77 -6.82
N ARG A 488 -13.00 -16.48 -6.68
CA ARG A 488 -13.54 -15.63 -5.61
C ARG A 488 -15.03 -15.37 -5.79
N GLY A 489 -15.44 -15.09 -7.03
CA GLY A 489 -16.78 -14.66 -7.40
C GLY A 489 -17.39 -15.49 -8.52
N ASP A 490 -18.23 -14.85 -9.33
CA ASP A 490 -18.80 -15.47 -10.53
C ASP A 490 -17.78 -15.43 -11.65
N ALA A 491 -17.59 -16.57 -12.32
CA ALA A 491 -16.75 -16.70 -13.50
C ALA A 491 -17.15 -15.73 -14.63
N ALA A 492 -18.41 -15.31 -14.70
CA ALA A 492 -18.89 -14.32 -15.67
C ALA A 492 -18.50 -12.87 -15.33
N THR A 493 -18.15 -12.55 -14.09
CA THR A 493 -17.84 -11.18 -13.64
C THR A 493 -16.45 -11.03 -13.01
N ARG A 494 -15.58 -12.04 -13.17
CA ARG A 494 -14.43 -12.29 -12.28
C ARG A 494 -13.38 -11.17 -12.18
N ASP A 495 -12.97 -10.49 -13.27
CA ASP A 495 -11.84 -9.55 -13.13
C ASP A 495 -12.18 -8.26 -12.37
N GLY A 496 -13.45 -7.85 -12.34
CA GLY A 496 -13.95 -6.76 -11.51
C GLY A 496 -14.07 -7.14 -10.04
N ASP A 497 -14.06 -8.44 -9.74
CA ASP A 497 -14.24 -9.00 -8.40
C ASP A 497 -12.93 -9.22 -7.68
N TYR A 498 -11.82 -9.42 -8.41
CA TYR A 498 -10.55 -9.83 -7.81
C TYR A 498 -10.04 -8.83 -6.77
N HIS A 499 -10.24 -7.54 -7.02
CA HIS A 499 -9.83 -6.48 -6.12
C HIS A 499 -10.98 -5.80 -5.34
N ASP A 500 -12.25 -6.13 -5.61
CA ASP A 500 -13.41 -5.46 -4.98
C ASP A 500 -13.56 -5.81 -3.49
N LEU A 501 -13.12 -4.94 -2.59
CA LEU A 501 -13.25 -5.09 -1.13
C LEU A 501 -14.70 -5.00 -0.61
N ALA A 502 -15.73 -4.88 -1.46
CA ALA A 502 -17.13 -4.96 -1.05
C ALA A 502 -17.78 -6.31 -1.41
N ARG A 503 -17.20 -7.07 -2.34
CA ARG A 503 -17.86 -8.29 -2.85
C ARG A 503 -17.59 -9.53 -1.99
N THR A 504 -18.66 -10.03 -1.37
CA THR A 504 -18.67 -11.27 -0.58
C THR A 504 -18.19 -12.47 -1.41
N PRO A 505 -17.19 -13.24 -0.93
CA PRO A 505 -16.69 -14.41 -1.64
C PRO A 505 -17.77 -15.50 -1.74
N ARG A 506 -17.72 -16.34 -2.78
CA ARG A 506 -18.62 -17.49 -2.92
C ARG A 506 -18.30 -18.63 -1.94
N HIS A 507 -19.24 -19.55 -1.77
CA HIS A 507 -19.11 -20.68 -0.86
C HIS A 507 -17.85 -21.52 -1.10
N ALA A 508 -17.50 -21.85 -2.35
CA ALA A 508 -16.30 -22.63 -2.64
C ALA A 508 -15.00 -21.98 -2.17
N TYR A 509 -14.91 -20.65 -2.25
CA TYR A 509 -13.74 -19.90 -1.80
C TYR A 509 -13.61 -19.94 -0.27
N VAL A 510 -14.73 -19.68 0.43
CA VAL A 510 -14.82 -19.78 1.89
C VAL A 510 -14.50 -21.21 2.35
N ALA A 511 -15.10 -22.20 1.69
CA ALA A 511 -14.90 -23.62 1.96
C ALA A 511 -13.43 -24.03 1.81
N PHE A 512 -12.73 -23.52 0.81
CA PHE A 512 -11.31 -23.83 0.60
C PHE A 512 -10.42 -23.41 1.76
N TYR A 513 -10.55 -22.17 2.26
CA TYR A 513 -9.73 -21.71 3.38
C TYR A 513 -10.11 -22.37 4.71
N LEU A 514 -11.40 -22.60 4.94
CA LEU A 514 -11.84 -23.38 6.11
C LEU A 514 -11.39 -24.84 6.03
N TRP A 515 -11.38 -25.43 4.83
CA TRP A 515 -10.85 -26.77 4.59
C TRP A 515 -9.36 -26.83 4.90
N LEU A 516 -8.55 -25.90 4.38
CA LEU A 516 -7.12 -25.82 4.69
C LEU A 516 -6.89 -25.73 6.21
N ARG A 517 -7.63 -24.89 6.93
CA ARG A 517 -7.56 -24.83 8.40
C ARG A 517 -7.95 -26.16 9.05
N GLY A 518 -9.00 -26.80 8.56
CA GLY A 518 -9.45 -28.13 9.00
C GLY A 518 -8.44 -29.24 8.75
N GLN A 519 -7.54 -29.09 7.77
CA GLN A 519 -6.44 -30.01 7.52
C GLN A 519 -5.27 -29.84 8.51
N GLY A 520 -5.30 -28.90 9.45
CA GLY A 520 -4.18 -28.72 10.40
C GLY A 520 -2.89 -28.29 9.72
N ILE A 521 -2.99 -27.40 8.72
CA ILE A 521 -1.86 -26.74 8.05
C ILE A 521 -1.05 -25.94 9.08
N ASP A 522 0.27 -26.02 9.01
CA ASP A 522 1.18 -25.28 9.90
C ASP A 522 1.59 -23.91 9.30
N ALA A 523 1.65 -23.80 7.97
CA ALA A 523 1.91 -22.56 7.25
C ALA A 523 1.36 -22.62 5.82
N VAL A 524 0.95 -21.47 5.31
CA VAL A 524 0.58 -21.27 3.90
C VAL A 524 1.77 -20.65 3.18
N VAL A 525 2.18 -21.24 2.06
CA VAL A 525 3.11 -20.65 1.11
C VAL A 525 2.29 -20.22 -0.12
N HIS A 526 2.07 -18.92 -0.28
CA HIS A 526 1.36 -18.40 -1.46
C HIS A 526 2.39 -18.03 -2.52
N MET A 527 2.32 -18.62 -3.72
CA MET A 527 3.35 -18.47 -4.75
C MET A 527 2.91 -17.51 -5.84
N GLY A 528 3.66 -16.42 -6.01
CA GLY A 528 3.45 -15.41 -7.05
C GLY A 528 2.40 -14.35 -6.66
N ALA A 529 2.51 -13.14 -7.21
CA ALA A 529 1.62 -12.03 -6.94
C ALA A 529 0.14 -12.33 -7.28
N HIS A 530 -0.76 -11.39 -6.97
CA HIS A 530 -2.21 -11.47 -7.27
C HIS A 530 -3.00 -12.57 -6.56
N GLY A 531 -2.59 -12.98 -5.35
CA GLY A 531 -3.50 -13.68 -4.45
C GLY A 531 -4.74 -12.82 -4.19
N THR A 532 -5.93 -13.45 -4.17
CA THR A 532 -7.19 -12.70 -4.02
C THR A 532 -7.69 -12.62 -2.57
N LEU A 533 -6.98 -13.26 -1.62
CA LEU A 533 -7.42 -13.38 -0.22
C LEU A 533 -7.29 -12.06 0.52
N GLU A 534 -6.16 -11.40 0.34
CA GLU A 534 -5.86 -10.07 0.86
C GLU A 534 -6.85 -9.02 0.35
N TRP A 535 -7.49 -9.25 -0.78
CA TRP A 535 -8.49 -8.35 -1.38
C TRP A 535 -9.95 -8.70 -1.01
N LEU A 536 -10.21 -9.67 -0.14
CA LEU A 536 -11.58 -9.96 0.30
C LEU A 536 -12.18 -8.84 1.16
N PRO A 537 -13.51 -8.76 1.29
CA PRO A 537 -14.14 -7.62 1.94
C PRO A 537 -13.77 -7.43 3.41
N GLY A 538 -13.57 -6.18 3.79
CA GLY A 538 -13.14 -5.79 5.13
C GLY A 538 -12.20 -4.58 5.12
N LYS A 539 -11.79 -4.17 6.31
CA LYS A 539 -11.01 -2.94 6.54
C LYS A 539 -9.66 -2.94 5.80
N SER A 540 -9.17 -1.79 5.34
CA SER A 540 -7.87 -1.72 4.64
C SER A 540 -6.68 -2.19 5.49
N VAL A 541 -6.71 -1.97 6.81
CA VAL A 541 -5.71 -2.44 7.78
C VAL A 541 -6.36 -2.61 9.15
N ALA A 542 -5.69 -3.30 10.08
CA ALA A 542 -6.18 -3.53 11.44
C ALA A 542 -7.58 -4.16 11.45
N LEU A 543 -7.67 -5.33 10.82
CA LEU A 543 -8.91 -6.07 10.59
C LEU A 543 -9.62 -6.45 11.90
N SER A 544 -10.95 -6.51 11.81
CA SER A 544 -11.83 -7.12 12.83
C SER A 544 -12.16 -8.57 12.47
N SER A 545 -12.77 -9.32 13.39
CA SER A 545 -13.31 -10.66 13.09
C SER A 545 -14.38 -10.66 12.01
N ALA A 546 -15.05 -9.53 11.78
CA ALA A 546 -16.02 -9.34 10.71
C ALA A 546 -15.38 -9.02 9.34
N CYS A 547 -14.05 -9.13 9.20
CA CYS A 547 -13.38 -8.99 7.91
C CYS A 547 -13.09 -10.38 7.33
N TRP A 548 -13.41 -10.61 6.06
CA TRP A 548 -13.20 -11.89 5.40
C TRP A 548 -11.75 -12.38 5.41
N PRO A 549 -10.72 -11.55 5.10
CA PRO A 549 -9.34 -12.03 5.15
C PRO A 549 -8.96 -12.57 6.54
N GLU A 550 -9.32 -11.85 7.61
CA GLU A 550 -9.11 -12.24 9.00
C GLU A 550 -9.81 -13.55 9.34
N ALA A 551 -11.08 -13.68 8.97
CA ALA A 551 -11.92 -14.82 9.28
C ALA A 551 -11.45 -16.11 8.58
N LEU A 552 -10.99 -16.00 7.33
CA LEU A 552 -10.55 -17.14 6.53
C LEU A 552 -9.12 -17.57 6.88
N ILE A 553 -8.18 -16.64 7.08
CA ILE A 553 -6.80 -17.00 7.40
C ILE A 553 -6.61 -17.36 8.88
N GLY A 554 -7.32 -16.66 9.79
CA GLY A 554 -7.21 -16.83 11.22
C GLY A 554 -5.79 -16.58 11.75
N ASP A 555 -5.22 -17.61 12.38
CA ASP A 555 -3.90 -17.61 13.01
C ASP A 555 -2.79 -18.19 12.12
N LEU A 556 -3.09 -18.65 10.90
CA LEU A 556 -2.12 -19.31 10.04
C LEU A 556 -0.95 -18.38 9.66
N PRO A 557 0.31 -18.82 9.84
CA PRO A 557 1.47 -18.17 9.24
C PRO A 557 1.36 -18.15 7.71
N VAL A 558 1.51 -16.96 7.12
CA VAL A 558 1.54 -16.78 5.67
C VAL A 558 2.94 -16.37 5.23
N ILE A 559 3.52 -17.14 4.32
CA ILE A 559 4.81 -16.88 3.70
C ILE A 559 4.56 -16.72 2.21
N TYR A 560 5.11 -15.66 1.63
CA TYR A 560 4.64 -15.18 0.33
C TYR A 560 5.83 -14.76 -0.54
N PRO A 561 6.42 -15.66 -1.34
CA PRO A 561 7.28 -15.27 -2.45
C PRO A 561 6.60 -14.23 -3.35
N PHE A 562 7.19 -13.04 -3.43
CA PHE A 562 6.58 -11.86 -4.05
C PHE A 562 7.61 -11.13 -4.92
N ILE A 563 7.21 -10.58 -6.06
CA ILE A 563 8.12 -9.86 -6.94
C ILE A 563 8.58 -8.55 -6.28
N VAL A 564 9.89 -8.29 -6.28
CA VAL A 564 10.48 -7.17 -5.53
C VAL A 564 10.04 -5.78 -6.03
N ASN A 565 9.61 -5.68 -7.28
CA ASN A 565 9.17 -4.44 -7.91
C ASN A 565 7.66 -4.20 -7.81
N ASP A 566 6.91 -4.95 -6.99
CA ASP A 566 5.48 -4.68 -6.74
C ASP A 566 5.18 -4.38 -5.25
N PRO A 567 5.59 -3.19 -4.76
CA PRO A 567 5.38 -2.81 -3.36
C PRO A 567 3.91 -2.66 -2.96
N GLY A 568 3.05 -2.29 -3.91
CA GLY A 568 1.65 -1.96 -3.67
C GLY A 568 0.85 -3.17 -3.20
N GLU A 569 0.94 -4.28 -3.94
CA GLU A 569 0.27 -5.53 -3.57
C GLU A 569 0.93 -6.21 -2.37
N ALA A 570 2.27 -6.18 -2.29
CA ALA A 570 2.99 -6.71 -1.14
C ALA A 570 2.51 -6.05 0.17
N ALA A 571 2.28 -4.74 0.16
CA ALA A 571 1.73 -4.03 1.32
C ALA A 571 0.35 -4.55 1.74
N GLN A 572 -0.54 -4.87 0.79
CA GLN A 572 -1.86 -5.43 1.10
C GLN A 572 -1.74 -6.81 1.76
N ALA A 573 -0.91 -7.69 1.21
CA ALA A 573 -0.66 -9.01 1.78
C ALA A 573 -0.11 -8.92 3.23
N LYS A 574 0.85 -8.03 3.47
CA LYS A 574 1.41 -7.81 4.82
C LYS A 574 0.36 -7.31 5.82
N ARG A 575 -0.46 -6.36 5.40
CA ARG A 575 -1.35 -5.60 6.30
C ARG A 575 -2.68 -6.29 6.57
N ARG A 576 -3.16 -7.13 5.63
CA ARG A 576 -4.46 -7.80 5.72
C ARG A 576 -4.38 -9.29 6.06
N ILE A 577 -3.28 -9.97 5.72
CA ILE A 577 -3.11 -11.40 6.03
C ILE A 577 -1.82 -11.72 6.79
N GLY A 578 -1.08 -10.71 7.23
CA GLY A 578 0.11 -10.88 8.06
C GLY A 578 1.27 -11.59 7.35
N ALA A 579 1.35 -11.44 6.03
CA ALA A 579 2.32 -12.17 5.21
C ALA A 579 3.78 -11.75 5.45
N VAL A 580 4.67 -12.73 5.43
CA VAL A 580 6.11 -12.52 5.19
C VAL A 580 6.35 -12.51 3.69
N THR A 581 6.46 -11.32 3.11
CA THR A 581 6.63 -11.12 1.66
C THR A 581 8.09 -11.25 1.26
N ILE A 582 8.51 -12.45 0.86
CA ILE A 582 9.90 -12.73 0.47
C ILE A 582 10.11 -12.25 -0.97
N GLY A 583 10.87 -11.16 -1.13
CA GLY A 583 11.18 -10.61 -2.44
C GLY A 583 11.90 -11.63 -3.34
N HIS A 584 11.50 -11.73 -4.61
CA HIS A 584 12.23 -12.43 -5.66
C HIS A 584 12.56 -11.51 -6.83
N LEU A 585 13.55 -11.89 -7.63
CA LEU A 585 13.95 -11.12 -8.81
C LEU A 585 12.84 -11.10 -9.87
N PRO A 586 12.68 -9.98 -10.60
CA PRO A 586 12.04 -10.02 -11.91
C PRO A 586 12.91 -10.81 -12.90
N PRO A 587 12.37 -11.25 -14.05
CA PRO A 587 13.15 -11.92 -15.08
C PRO A 587 14.40 -11.14 -15.48
N PRO A 588 15.49 -11.82 -15.89
CA PRO A 588 16.62 -11.16 -16.55
C PRO A 588 16.14 -10.40 -17.78
N LEU A 589 16.69 -9.21 -18.02
CA LEU A 589 16.40 -8.45 -19.25
C LEU A 589 17.41 -8.78 -20.35
N GLU A 590 16.90 -8.98 -21.56
CA GLU A 590 17.69 -9.09 -22.78
C GLU A 590 17.47 -7.86 -23.67
N GLN A 591 18.53 -7.45 -24.36
CA GLN A 591 18.50 -6.36 -25.31
C GLN A 591 17.77 -6.80 -26.60
N SER A 592 16.82 -5.99 -27.06
CA SER A 592 16.17 -6.19 -28.35
C SER A 592 17.16 -5.99 -29.51
N ALA A 593 16.90 -6.71 -30.60
CA ALA A 593 17.64 -6.58 -31.86
C ALA A 593 16.73 -6.00 -32.94
N ILE A 594 17.32 -5.36 -33.95
CA ILE A 594 16.56 -4.91 -35.11
C ILE A 594 15.93 -6.12 -35.82
N PRO A 595 14.59 -6.13 -36.00
CA PRO A 595 13.90 -7.22 -36.69
C PRO A 595 14.47 -7.43 -38.09
N GLU A 596 14.52 -8.68 -38.57
CA GLU A 596 15.03 -9.01 -39.91
C GLU A 596 14.39 -8.14 -41.01
N GLY A 597 13.06 -7.95 -40.91
CA GLY A 597 12.29 -7.12 -41.85
C GLY A 597 12.63 -5.63 -41.84
N LEU A 598 13.41 -5.14 -40.87
CA LEU A 598 13.84 -3.74 -40.77
C LEU A 598 15.36 -3.54 -40.97
N ARG A 599 16.16 -4.60 -41.14
CA ARG A 599 17.61 -4.47 -41.34
C ARG A 599 17.99 -3.68 -42.59
N ARG A 600 17.20 -3.80 -43.66
CA ARG A 600 17.41 -3.00 -44.87
C ARG A 600 17.19 -1.51 -44.57
N LEU A 601 16.19 -1.18 -43.77
CA LEU A 601 15.88 0.18 -43.34
C LEU A 601 17.02 0.76 -42.48
N GLU A 602 17.52 0.01 -41.47
CA GLU A 602 18.67 0.42 -40.64
C GLU A 602 19.89 0.77 -41.51
N ARG A 603 20.27 -0.11 -42.44
CA ARG A 603 21.40 0.16 -43.35
C ARG A 603 21.18 1.41 -44.21
N LEU A 604 19.96 1.65 -44.68
CA LEU A 604 19.65 2.85 -45.47
C LEU A 604 19.76 4.13 -44.62
N LEU A 605 19.39 4.07 -43.35
CA LEU A 605 19.55 5.18 -42.39
C LEU A 605 21.02 5.46 -42.09
N ASP A 606 21.83 4.42 -41.87
CA ASP A 606 23.29 4.54 -41.68
C ASP A 606 23.97 5.17 -42.91
N GLU A 607 23.59 4.71 -44.11
CA GLU A 607 24.07 5.30 -45.36
C GLU A 607 23.63 6.76 -45.52
N TYR A 608 22.41 7.09 -45.07
CA TYR A 608 21.90 8.47 -45.10
C TYR A 608 22.70 9.39 -44.18
N SER A 609 22.97 8.95 -42.94
CA SER A 609 23.79 9.68 -41.97
C SER A 609 25.20 9.93 -42.51
N THR A 610 25.79 8.94 -43.18
CA THR A 610 27.12 9.08 -43.81
C THR A 610 27.11 10.01 -45.02
N ALA A 611 26.03 9.99 -45.82
CA ALA A 611 25.93 10.83 -47.03
C ALA A 611 25.59 12.30 -46.75
N ASP A 612 25.08 12.61 -45.54
CA ASP A 612 24.69 13.97 -45.15
C ASP A 612 25.93 14.89 -45.12
N GLY A 613 25.87 15.98 -45.89
CA GLY A 613 27.00 16.91 -46.06
C GLY A 613 28.10 16.46 -47.05
N LEU A 614 28.09 15.22 -47.54
CA LEU A 614 29.11 14.69 -48.48
C LEU A 614 28.60 14.51 -49.92
N ASP A 615 27.38 14.00 -50.12
CA ASP A 615 26.79 13.77 -51.45
C ASP A 615 25.27 14.06 -51.46
N PRO A 616 24.86 15.29 -51.85
CA PRO A 616 23.45 15.69 -51.88
C PRO A 616 22.58 14.85 -52.84
N ALA A 617 23.16 14.35 -53.95
CA ALA A 617 22.41 13.57 -54.92
C ALA A 617 22.15 12.15 -54.42
N ARG A 618 23.10 11.55 -53.70
CA ARG A 618 22.92 10.27 -52.99
C ARG A 618 21.91 10.42 -51.86
N ARG A 619 22.01 11.48 -51.06
CA ARG A 619 21.08 11.79 -49.96
C ARG A 619 19.62 11.80 -50.42
N GLN A 620 19.33 12.47 -51.54
CA GLN A 620 17.95 12.55 -52.06
C GLN A 620 17.39 11.17 -52.47
N ARG A 621 18.22 10.27 -53.00
CA ARG A 621 17.81 8.90 -53.35
C ARG A 621 17.59 8.05 -52.10
N LEU A 622 18.44 8.22 -51.10
CA LEU A 622 18.31 7.52 -49.81
C LEU A 622 17.02 7.91 -49.10
N ILE A 623 16.65 9.20 -49.10
CA ILE A 623 15.36 9.66 -48.55
C ILE A 623 14.18 8.89 -49.17
N ALA A 624 14.13 8.80 -50.50
CA ALA A 624 13.07 8.07 -51.18
C ALA A 624 13.07 6.58 -50.82
N ALA A 625 14.26 5.95 -50.81
CA ALA A 625 14.40 4.53 -50.48
C ALA A 625 14.03 4.20 -49.02
N ILE A 626 14.38 5.07 -48.07
CA ILE A 626 14.01 4.95 -46.66
C ILE A 626 12.50 5.01 -46.51
N ARG A 627 11.85 6.00 -47.15
CA ARG A 627 10.39 6.14 -47.12
C ARG A 627 9.67 4.97 -47.78
N ASP A 628 10.16 4.48 -48.92
CA ASP A 628 9.60 3.30 -49.58
C ASP A 628 9.68 2.06 -48.69
N GLU A 629 10.83 1.83 -48.04
CA GLU A 629 11.02 0.70 -47.13
C GLU A 629 10.15 0.84 -45.86
N ALA A 630 10.10 2.04 -45.27
CA ALA A 630 9.26 2.31 -44.10
C ALA A 630 7.76 2.10 -44.41
N ARG A 631 7.27 2.54 -45.59
CA ARG A 631 5.90 2.27 -46.03
C ARG A 631 5.64 0.79 -46.27
N ALA A 632 6.58 0.07 -46.89
CA ALA A 632 6.45 -1.36 -47.11
C ALA A 632 6.35 -2.14 -45.78
N ALA A 633 7.04 -1.68 -44.75
CA ALA A 633 7.00 -2.25 -43.40
C ALA A 633 5.80 -1.79 -42.55
N GLY A 634 4.94 -0.89 -43.06
CA GLY A 634 3.83 -0.28 -42.32
C GLY A 634 4.25 0.79 -41.30
N LEU A 635 5.53 1.17 -41.28
CA LEU A 635 6.10 2.04 -40.25
C LEU A 635 5.69 3.52 -40.40
N GLU A 636 5.51 4.04 -41.61
CA GLU A 636 4.98 5.41 -41.77
C GLU A 636 3.57 5.53 -41.17
N ASP A 637 2.73 4.52 -41.34
CA ASP A 637 1.39 4.48 -40.77
C ASP A 637 1.44 4.35 -39.23
N ASP A 638 2.30 3.48 -38.70
CA ASP A 638 2.53 3.30 -37.25
C ASP A 638 2.94 4.61 -36.56
N LEU A 639 3.78 5.40 -37.25
CA LEU A 639 4.26 6.70 -36.78
C LEU A 639 3.32 7.86 -37.15
N GLY A 640 2.20 7.63 -37.82
CA GLY A 640 1.33 8.72 -38.30
C GLY A 640 2.05 9.72 -39.24
N ILE A 641 3.07 9.27 -39.97
CA ILE A 641 3.79 10.09 -40.95
C ILE A 641 2.96 10.15 -42.23
N VAL A 642 2.42 11.34 -42.53
CA VAL A 642 1.62 11.53 -43.75
C VAL A 642 2.48 11.47 -45.01
N ALA A 643 1.88 11.07 -46.14
CA ALA A 643 2.59 10.97 -47.42
C ALA A 643 3.28 12.29 -47.83
N SER A 644 2.69 13.43 -47.48
CA SER A 644 3.19 14.79 -47.72
C SER A 644 4.24 15.28 -46.73
N ALA A 645 4.59 14.51 -45.69
CA ALA A 645 5.55 14.91 -44.67
C ALA A 645 6.91 15.24 -45.31
N ALA A 646 7.53 16.32 -44.81
CA ALA A 646 8.83 16.75 -45.30
C ALA A 646 9.91 15.73 -44.90
N PRO A 647 10.97 15.52 -45.70
CA PRO A 647 12.07 14.64 -45.31
C PRO A 647 12.73 14.99 -43.97
N ALA A 648 12.75 16.29 -43.63
CA ALA A 648 13.29 16.79 -42.36
C ALA A 648 12.45 16.37 -41.15
N GLU A 649 11.19 15.97 -41.34
CA GLU A 649 10.31 15.43 -40.32
C GLU A 649 10.32 13.90 -40.34
N ALA A 650 10.11 13.30 -41.52
CA ALA A 650 9.93 11.86 -41.67
C ALA A 650 11.19 11.06 -41.31
N ILE A 651 12.38 11.49 -41.79
CA ILE A 651 13.61 10.71 -41.61
C ILE A 651 14.02 10.65 -40.14
N PRO A 652 14.07 11.75 -39.36
CA PRO A 652 14.40 11.67 -37.94
C PRO A 652 13.42 10.84 -37.11
N ARG A 653 12.11 10.85 -37.45
CA ARG A 653 11.11 10.03 -36.73
C ARG A 653 11.31 8.54 -36.99
N ILE A 654 11.56 8.17 -38.25
CA ILE A 654 11.88 6.78 -38.63
C ILE A 654 13.18 6.33 -37.97
N ASP A 655 14.23 7.15 -38.04
CA ASP A 655 15.53 6.87 -37.43
C ASP A 655 15.44 6.66 -35.92
N ARG A 656 14.75 7.58 -35.22
CA ARG A 656 14.49 7.47 -33.78
C ARG A 656 13.75 6.19 -33.44
N PHE A 657 12.72 5.83 -34.20
CA PHE A 657 11.97 4.59 -33.93
C PHE A 657 12.86 3.34 -34.09
N VAL A 658 13.71 3.30 -35.12
CA VAL A 658 14.65 2.18 -35.31
C VAL A 658 15.68 2.13 -34.17
N CYS A 659 16.20 3.28 -33.72
CA CYS A 659 17.06 3.36 -32.53
C CYS A 659 16.33 2.88 -31.26
N ASP A 660 15.10 3.32 -31.03
CA ASP A 660 14.26 2.90 -29.90
C ASP A 660 14.07 1.37 -29.89
N LEU A 661 13.85 0.73 -31.05
CA LEU A 661 13.75 -0.73 -31.15
C LEU A 661 15.03 -1.45 -30.72
N LYS A 662 16.19 -0.86 -31.01
CA LYS A 662 17.51 -1.39 -30.64
C LYS A 662 17.82 -1.18 -29.18
N GLU A 663 17.36 -0.07 -28.60
CA GLU A 663 17.52 0.28 -27.19
C GLU A 663 16.50 -0.43 -26.29
N SER A 664 15.41 -0.93 -26.86
CA SER A 664 14.38 -1.68 -26.15
C SER A 664 14.93 -2.93 -25.46
N GLN A 665 14.32 -3.30 -24.34
CA GLN A 665 14.63 -4.52 -23.59
C GLN A 665 13.35 -5.31 -23.33
N PHE A 666 13.50 -6.60 -23.06
CA PHE A 666 12.40 -7.48 -22.64
C PHE A 666 12.88 -8.54 -21.65
N GLY A 667 11.96 -9.12 -20.88
CA GLY A 667 12.26 -10.26 -20.01
C GLY A 667 12.64 -11.51 -20.81
N GLU A 668 13.81 -12.06 -20.56
CA GLU A 668 14.38 -13.25 -21.22
C GLU A 668 13.79 -14.56 -20.67
N GLY A 669 12.46 -14.69 -20.74
CA GLY A 669 11.71 -15.76 -20.08
C GLY A 669 11.06 -15.27 -18.78
N LEU A 670 10.88 -16.20 -17.83
CA LEU A 670 10.26 -15.96 -16.54
C LEU A 670 11.23 -16.31 -15.42
N HIS A 671 11.10 -15.65 -14.26
CA HIS A 671 11.87 -16.04 -13.08
C HIS A 671 11.38 -17.38 -12.53
N VAL A 672 12.28 -18.17 -11.96
CA VAL A 672 11.95 -19.37 -11.19
C VAL A 672 12.47 -19.16 -9.77
N PHE A 673 11.56 -19.10 -8.79
CA PHE A 673 11.89 -18.81 -7.41
C PHE A 673 12.98 -19.74 -6.87
N GLY A 674 13.99 -19.16 -6.23
CA GLY A 674 15.10 -19.93 -5.67
C GLY A 674 16.11 -20.41 -6.71
N ARG A 675 16.10 -19.85 -7.93
CA ARG A 675 17.08 -20.11 -9.00
C ARG A 675 17.70 -18.80 -9.50
N GLY A 676 18.78 -18.87 -10.27
CA GLY A 676 19.46 -17.68 -10.81
C GLY A 676 20.30 -16.92 -9.78
N ALA A 677 20.62 -15.65 -10.07
CA ALA A 677 21.62 -14.86 -9.34
C ALA A 677 21.32 -14.65 -7.84
N CYS A 678 20.04 -14.56 -7.45
CA CYS A 678 19.61 -14.43 -6.05
C CYS A 678 18.90 -15.68 -5.51
N GLY A 679 18.95 -16.81 -6.23
CA GLY A 679 18.23 -18.02 -5.88
C GLY A 679 18.60 -18.58 -4.50
N ASP A 680 19.86 -18.50 -4.10
CA ASP A 680 20.30 -18.95 -2.76
C ASP A 680 19.66 -18.12 -1.64
N ALA A 681 19.69 -16.79 -1.77
CA ALA A 681 19.09 -15.88 -0.80
C ALA A 681 17.56 -16.08 -0.70
N GLU A 682 16.88 -16.27 -1.83
CA GLU A 682 15.45 -16.57 -1.90
C GLU A 682 15.10 -17.87 -1.15
N ARG A 683 15.88 -18.95 -1.37
CA ARG A 683 15.69 -20.24 -0.69
C ARG A 683 15.96 -20.15 0.80
N ASP A 684 17.04 -19.47 1.19
CA ASP A 684 17.42 -19.31 2.59
C ASP A 684 16.36 -18.53 3.37
N ALA A 685 15.83 -17.46 2.78
CA ALA A 685 14.75 -16.68 3.37
C ALA A 685 13.49 -17.52 3.61
N LEU A 686 13.12 -18.37 2.64
CA LEU A 686 11.99 -19.28 2.79
C LEU A 686 12.23 -20.32 3.88
N ARG A 687 13.43 -20.88 3.97
CA ARG A 687 13.83 -21.81 5.04
C ARG A 687 13.75 -21.14 6.41
N ILE A 688 14.24 -19.91 6.55
CA ILE A 688 14.16 -19.10 7.78
C ILE A 688 12.70 -18.87 8.16
N ALA A 689 11.85 -18.48 7.22
CA ALA A 689 10.43 -18.27 7.47
C ALA A 689 9.71 -19.57 7.90
N LEU A 690 9.97 -20.69 7.21
CA LEU A 690 9.41 -22.00 7.57
C LEU A 690 9.98 -22.57 8.87
N ALA A 691 11.14 -22.09 9.32
CA ALA A 691 11.69 -22.35 10.65
C ALA A 691 11.06 -21.46 11.74
N GLY A 692 10.09 -20.61 11.37
CA GLY A 692 9.44 -19.68 12.28
C GLY A 692 10.41 -18.65 12.87
N GLN A 693 11.41 -18.24 12.08
CA GLN A 693 12.44 -17.27 12.45
C GLN A 693 12.24 -15.93 11.72
N ARG A 694 12.95 -14.89 12.18
CA ARG A 694 12.88 -13.56 11.54
C ARG A 694 13.61 -13.55 10.20
N VAL A 695 12.88 -13.21 9.14
CA VAL A 695 13.46 -12.87 7.82
C VAL A 695 13.87 -11.40 7.83
N ALA A 696 15.10 -11.10 7.38
CA ALA A 696 15.62 -9.74 7.31
C ALA A 696 14.75 -8.85 6.41
N PRO A 697 14.46 -7.59 6.78
CA PRO A 697 13.73 -6.67 5.92
C PRO A 697 14.54 -6.25 4.69
N GLY A 698 13.85 -5.85 3.62
CA GLY A 698 14.47 -5.28 2.43
C GLY A 698 13.54 -4.30 1.72
N PRO A 699 14.09 -3.29 1.05
CA PRO A 699 13.29 -2.37 0.27
C PRO A 699 12.72 -3.06 -0.96
N SER A 700 11.73 -2.42 -1.56
CA SER A 700 11.07 -2.81 -2.81
C SER A 700 11.37 -1.78 -3.90
N GLY A 701 11.31 -2.23 -5.17
CA GLY A 701 11.64 -1.42 -6.35
C GLY A 701 12.26 -2.26 -7.47
N SER A 702 12.39 -1.66 -8.66
CA SER A 702 13.01 -2.32 -9.82
C SER A 702 14.55 -2.24 -9.76
N PRO A 703 15.26 -3.38 -9.70
CA PRO A 703 16.73 -3.36 -9.80
C PRO A 703 17.21 -2.83 -11.15
N TYR A 704 16.41 -2.97 -12.21
CA TYR A 704 16.73 -2.48 -13.55
C TYR A 704 16.46 -0.98 -13.73
N ARG A 705 15.67 -0.37 -12.83
CA ARG A 705 15.50 1.09 -12.71
C ARG A 705 16.40 1.70 -11.63
N GLY A 706 17.61 1.18 -11.46
CA GLY A 706 18.64 1.75 -10.59
C GLY A 706 18.51 1.45 -9.09
N ARG A 707 17.49 0.70 -8.64
CA ARG A 707 17.31 0.34 -7.22
C ARG A 707 18.18 -0.85 -6.81
N GLN A 708 19.50 -0.70 -6.87
CA GLN A 708 20.45 -1.76 -6.48
C GLN A 708 20.35 -2.16 -4.99
N ASP A 709 19.80 -1.28 -4.15
CA ASP A 709 19.51 -1.52 -2.73
C ASP A 709 18.51 -2.66 -2.49
N VAL A 710 17.75 -3.07 -3.51
CA VAL A 710 16.84 -4.24 -3.47
C VAL A 710 17.57 -5.57 -3.61
N LEU A 711 18.86 -5.56 -3.96
CA LEU A 711 19.68 -6.77 -4.03
C LEU A 711 20.50 -6.99 -2.74
N PRO A 712 20.73 -8.26 -2.33
CA PRO A 712 20.09 -9.46 -2.87
C PRO A 712 18.58 -9.46 -2.54
N THR A 713 17.80 -10.18 -3.36
CA THR A 713 16.42 -10.54 -3.01
C THR A 713 16.43 -11.59 -1.88
N GLY A 714 15.29 -12.21 -1.55
CA GLY A 714 15.19 -13.07 -0.36
C GLY A 714 15.07 -12.27 0.95
N ARG A 715 14.43 -11.10 0.90
CA ARG A 715 14.19 -10.26 2.08
C ARG A 715 12.70 -9.96 2.23
N ASN A 716 12.28 -9.72 3.47
CA ASN A 716 10.90 -9.36 3.80
C ASN A 716 10.63 -7.91 3.35
N LEU A 717 9.89 -7.75 2.25
CA LEU A 717 9.68 -6.45 1.61
C LEU A 717 8.99 -5.45 2.55
N PHE A 718 9.42 -4.19 2.54
CA PHE A 718 8.67 -3.07 3.13
C PHE A 718 8.22 -2.07 2.06
N ALA A 719 7.16 -1.33 2.37
CA ALA A 719 6.58 -0.30 1.49
C ALA A 719 7.07 1.11 1.86
N VAL A 720 6.61 2.11 1.11
CA VAL A 720 6.98 3.53 1.30
C VAL A 720 6.05 4.25 2.30
N ASP A 721 6.56 5.28 2.99
CA ASP A 721 5.71 6.22 3.78
C ASP A 721 4.97 7.14 2.81
N PRO A 722 3.62 7.05 2.71
CA PRO A 722 2.87 7.84 1.75
C PRO A 722 2.94 9.35 2.02
N ARG A 723 3.35 9.78 3.22
CA ARG A 723 3.48 11.21 3.56
C ARG A 723 4.80 11.82 3.08
N ALA A 724 5.75 11.00 2.67
CA ALA A 724 7.03 11.43 2.10
C ALA A 724 7.00 11.47 0.56
N VAL A 725 5.83 11.29 -0.04
CA VAL A 725 5.59 11.29 -1.49
C VAL A 725 4.79 12.55 -1.87
N PRO A 726 5.11 13.25 -2.98
CA PRO A 726 6.30 13.08 -3.80
C PRO A 726 7.57 13.50 -3.06
N THR A 727 8.69 12.82 -3.34
CA THR A 727 10.01 13.25 -2.82
C THR A 727 10.56 14.44 -3.62
N PRO A 728 11.54 15.21 -3.09
CA PRO A 728 12.20 16.27 -3.87
C PRO A 728 12.84 15.76 -5.17
N SER A 729 13.39 14.54 -5.17
CA SER A 729 13.94 13.92 -6.38
C SER A 729 12.86 13.57 -7.38
N ALA A 730 11.75 12.99 -6.91
CA ALA A 730 10.60 12.67 -7.75
C ALA A 730 9.97 13.93 -8.35
N HIS A 731 9.98 15.06 -7.62
CA HIS A 731 9.56 16.35 -8.15
C HIS A 731 10.43 16.82 -9.33
N ALA A 732 11.75 16.74 -9.19
CA ALA A 732 12.65 17.11 -10.29
C ALA A 732 12.44 16.24 -11.54
N GLN A 733 12.18 14.93 -11.35
CA GLN A 733 11.86 14.04 -12.47
C GLN A 733 10.47 14.32 -13.05
N GLY A 734 9.45 14.58 -12.21
CA GLY A 734 8.10 14.93 -12.65
C GLY A 734 8.07 16.16 -13.56
N ILE A 735 8.95 17.15 -13.33
CA ILE A 735 9.14 18.28 -14.25
C ILE A 735 9.58 17.79 -15.63
N LYS A 736 10.59 16.92 -15.73
CA LYS A 736 11.05 16.38 -17.02
C LYS A 736 9.95 15.60 -17.74
N LEU A 737 9.17 14.81 -17.00
CA LEU A 737 8.03 14.07 -17.53
C LEU A 737 6.99 15.01 -18.16
N ALA A 738 6.67 16.09 -17.46
CA ALA A 738 5.72 17.10 -17.93
C ALA A 738 6.23 17.81 -19.19
N GLU A 739 7.48 18.24 -19.19
CA GLU A 739 8.08 18.93 -20.35
C GLU A 739 8.19 18.02 -21.58
N GLU A 740 8.49 16.72 -21.40
CA GLU A 740 8.48 15.74 -22.49
C GLU A 740 7.09 15.55 -23.10
N LEU A 741 6.06 15.41 -22.25
CA LEU A 741 4.68 15.27 -22.70
C LEU A 741 4.21 16.52 -23.45
N LEU A 742 4.52 17.71 -22.94
CA LEU A 742 4.19 18.99 -23.57
C LEU A 742 4.94 19.17 -24.90
N ARG A 743 6.24 18.85 -24.94
CA ARG A 743 7.04 18.85 -26.17
C ARG A 743 6.41 17.95 -27.22
N ARG A 744 5.97 16.76 -26.84
CA ARG A 744 5.33 15.82 -27.75
C ARG A 744 3.99 16.35 -28.27
N HIS A 745 3.12 16.80 -27.38
CA HIS A 745 1.83 17.37 -27.79
C HIS A 745 1.99 18.56 -28.74
N LEU A 746 2.96 19.45 -28.47
CA LEU A 746 3.25 20.60 -29.33
C LEU A 746 3.74 20.17 -30.73
N GLN A 747 4.48 19.07 -30.83
CA GLN A 747 4.91 18.53 -32.14
C GLN A 747 3.73 17.98 -32.95
N ASP A 748 2.79 17.31 -32.29
CA ASP A 748 1.66 16.66 -32.95
C ASP A 748 0.54 17.66 -33.31
N HIS A 749 0.33 18.69 -32.47
CA HIS A 749 -0.83 19.59 -32.57
C HIS A 749 -0.49 21.06 -32.81
N GLY A 750 0.76 21.49 -32.59
CA GLY A 750 1.18 22.87 -32.80
C GLY A 750 0.78 23.87 -31.71
N ASP A 751 0.08 23.42 -30.65
CA ASP A 751 -0.27 24.22 -29.47
C ASP A 751 -0.20 23.38 -28.18
N TRP A 752 -0.28 24.04 -27.02
CA TRP A 752 -0.37 23.39 -25.71
C TRP A 752 -1.72 22.68 -25.54
N PRO A 753 -1.79 21.57 -24.77
CA PRO A 753 -3.07 20.98 -24.40
C PRO A 753 -3.82 21.93 -23.48
N ASN A 754 -5.09 22.22 -23.77
CA ASN A 754 -5.96 22.96 -22.87
C ASN A 754 -6.44 22.05 -21.73
N GLY A 755 -6.80 20.81 -22.05
CA GLY A 755 -7.26 19.80 -21.09
C GLY A 755 -6.47 18.49 -21.18
N LEU A 756 -6.02 17.98 -20.04
CA LEU A 756 -5.25 16.74 -19.94
C LEU A 756 -5.81 15.83 -18.85
N VAL A 757 -6.06 14.56 -19.19
CA VAL A 757 -6.36 13.50 -18.21
C VAL A 757 -5.09 12.70 -17.92
N VAL A 758 -4.70 12.64 -16.65
CA VAL A 758 -3.52 11.89 -16.18
C VAL A 758 -4.00 10.69 -15.37
N ASP A 759 -3.70 9.47 -15.82
CA ASP A 759 -3.98 8.24 -15.06
C ASP A 759 -2.85 7.96 -14.06
N LEU A 760 -3.20 7.79 -12.79
CA LEU A 760 -2.25 7.58 -11.69
C LEU A 760 -2.48 6.24 -11.00
N TRP A 761 -1.46 5.38 -10.98
CA TRP A 761 -1.49 4.09 -10.30
C TRP A 761 -0.75 4.13 -8.97
N GLY A 762 -1.41 3.68 -7.90
CA GLY A 762 -0.79 3.63 -6.57
C GLY A 762 0.52 2.84 -6.53
N SER A 763 0.63 1.72 -7.25
CA SER A 763 1.88 0.94 -7.30
C SER A 763 3.01 1.70 -8.00
N ALA A 764 2.73 2.40 -9.10
CA ALA A 764 3.72 3.26 -9.77
C ALA A 764 4.17 4.39 -8.86
N THR A 765 3.24 5.10 -8.21
CA THR A 765 3.53 6.15 -7.23
C THR A 765 4.42 5.69 -6.08
N MET A 766 4.25 4.45 -5.62
CA MET A 766 5.16 3.86 -4.62
C MET A 766 6.57 3.61 -5.16
N ARG A 767 6.70 3.16 -6.40
CA ARG A 767 8.00 2.84 -7.03
C ARG A 767 8.80 4.07 -7.39
N THR A 768 8.14 5.08 -7.95
CA THR A 768 8.74 6.34 -8.42
C THR A 768 8.88 7.36 -7.28
N ALA A 769 8.27 7.09 -6.12
CA ALA A 769 8.09 8.06 -5.05
C ALA A 769 7.38 9.34 -5.53
N GLY A 770 6.44 9.20 -6.46
CA GLY A 770 5.47 10.22 -6.90
C GLY A 770 5.92 11.08 -8.09
N GLU A 771 6.71 10.55 -9.02
CA GLU A 771 7.16 11.28 -10.22
C GLU A 771 5.96 11.75 -11.07
N GLU A 772 4.99 10.86 -11.30
CA GLU A 772 3.80 11.11 -12.11
C GLU A 772 2.79 12.04 -11.41
N PHE A 773 2.70 12.00 -10.07
CA PHE A 773 1.92 13.01 -9.33
C PHE A 773 2.59 14.39 -9.36
N ALA A 774 3.93 14.45 -9.25
CA ALA A 774 4.66 15.70 -9.38
C ALA A 774 4.59 16.29 -10.80
N MET A 775 4.59 15.43 -11.83
CA MET A 775 4.30 15.82 -13.21
C MET A 775 2.95 16.54 -13.30
N ALA A 776 1.90 15.96 -12.72
CA ALA A 776 0.57 16.58 -12.72
C ALA A 776 0.53 17.93 -12.00
N LEU A 777 1.22 18.06 -10.85
CA LEU A 777 1.37 19.34 -10.17
C LEU A 777 2.06 20.38 -11.06
N HIS A 778 3.18 20.04 -11.68
CA HIS A 778 3.93 20.96 -12.54
C HIS A 778 3.10 21.39 -13.77
N LEU A 779 2.36 20.47 -14.40
CA LEU A 779 1.45 20.78 -15.51
C LEU A 779 0.39 21.83 -15.10
N ALA A 780 -0.19 21.69 -13.92
CA ALA A 780 -1.14 22.65 -13.32
C ALA A 780 -0.48 23.98 -12.86
N GLY A 781 0.85 24.02 -12.77
CA GLY A 781 1.61 25.17 -12.26
C GLY A 781 1.66 25.22 -10.73
N LEU A 782 1.83 24.06 -10.12
CA LEU A 782 1.94 23.82 -8.68
C LEU A 782 3.26 23.11 -8.36
N ALA A 783 3.79 23.30 -7.15
CA ALA A 783 4.92 22.54 -6.61
C ALA A 783 4.58 22.00 -5.21
N PRO A 784 5.14 20.85 -4.78
CA PRO A 784 4.98 20.38 -3.41
C PRO A 784 5.75 21.26 -2.42
N HIS A 785 5.24 21.41 -1.21
CA HIS A 785 5.96 22.01 -0.08
C HIS A 785 6.31 20.94 0.96
N TRP A 786 7.59 20.85 1.31
CA TRP A 786 8.11 19.89 2.29
C TRP A 786 8.52 20.54 3.61
N ASP A 787 8.27 19.82 4.71
CA ASP A 787 8.95 20.10 5.97
C ASP A 787 10.41 19.64 5.91
N HIS A 788 11.35 20.57 6.11
CA HIS A 788 12.78 20.31 5.97
C HIS A 788 13.34 19.28 6.97
N ALA A 789 12.69 19.11 8.14
CA ALA A 789 13.17 18.18 9.16
C ALA A 789 12.71 16.74 8.92
N SER A 790 11.47 16.55 8.47
CA SER A 790 10.86 15.24 8.29
C SER A 790 10.79 14.76 6.84
N GLY A 791 11.03 15.64 5.87
CA GLY A 791 10.90 15.35 4.44
C GLY A 791 9.45 15.09 4.00
N ARG A 792 8.47 15.36 4.87
CA ARG A 792 7.06 15.13 4.59
C ARG A 792 6.47 16.27 3.78
N VAL A 793 5.54 15.94 2.90
CA VAL A 793 4.75 16.94 2.18
C VAL A 793 3.74 17.55 3.15
N THR A 794 3.82 18.86 3.34
CA THR A 794 2.98 19.63 4.25
C THR A 794 2.01 20.58 3.54
N GLY A 795 2.18 20.76 2.22
CA GLY A 795 1.31 21.61 1.41
C GLY A 795 1.80 21.73 -0.03
N TYR A 796 1.48 22.84 -0.67
CA TYR A 796 1.86 23.16 -2.05
C TYR A 796 2.21 24.65 -2.19
N ASP A 797 3.00 24.97 -3.21
CA ASP A 797 3.29 26.31 -3.69
C ASP A 797 2.63 26.51 -5.07
N ILE A 798 2.10 27.71 -5.33
CA ILE A 798 1.58 28.11 -6.64
C ILE A 798 2.70 28.77 -7.45
N ILE A 799 3.02 28.23 -8.61
CA ILE A 799 4.02 28.78 -9.53
C ILE A 799 3.36 29.83 -10.43
N ALA A 800 4.00 30.98 -10.62
CA ALA A 800 3.48 32.02 -11.52
C ALA A 800 3.63 31.59 -13.00
N PRO A 801 2.67 31.91 -13.90
CA PRO A 801 2.80 31.59 -15.32
C PRO A 801 4.09 32.11 -15.97
N ALA A 802 4.58 33.28 -15.53
CA ALA A 802 5.85 33.84 -15.99
C ALA A 802 7.08 32.99 -15.60
N GLU A 803 7.02 32.24 -14.50
CA GLU A 803 8.08 31.30 -14.09
C GLU A 803 7.96 29.97 -14.85
N LEU A 804 6.73 29.53 -15.18
CA LEU A 804 6.50 28.35 -16.02
C LEU A 804 6.92 28.54 -17.47
N GLY A 805 6.84 29.77 -17.99
CA GLY A 805 7.11 30.07 -19.40
C GLY A 805 6.01 29.58 -20.36
N ARG A 806 4.85 29.21 -19.83
CA ARG A 806 3.68 28.70 -20.56
C ARG A 806 2.38 28.93 -19.75
N PRO A 807 1.20 28.80 -20.38
CA PRO A 807 -0.06 28.70 -19.65
C PRO A 807 -0.12 27.48 -18.71
N ARG A 808 -1.02 27.55 -17.73
CA ARG A 808 -1.38 26.39 -16.90
C ARG A 808 -2.20 25.42 -17.76
N ILE A 809 -2.00 24.12 -17.56
CA ILE A 809 -2.78 23.08 -18.24
C ILE A 809 -3.97 22.69 -17.34
N ASP A 810 -5.17 22.49 -17.89
CA ASP A 810 -6.31 21.99 -17.13
C ASP A 810 -6.16 20.49 -16.86
N VAL A 811 -5.59 20.14 -15.71
CA VAL A 811 -5.28 18.74 -15.35
C VAL A 811 -6.45 18.09 -14.62
N THR A 812 -6.85 16.91 -15.10
CA THR A 812 -7.75 15.98 -14.41
C THR A 812 -6.97 14.72 -14.03
N LEU A 813 -6.99 14.37 -12.75
CA LEU A 813 -6.41 13.13 -12.25
C LEU A 813 -7.47 12.03 -12.26
N ARG A 814 -7.19 10.93 -12.95
CA ARG A 814 -7.92 9.67 -12.78
C ARG A 814 -7.03 8.75 -11.96
N VAL A 815 -7.39 8.46 -10.73
CA VAL A 815 -6.56 7.69 -9.79
C VAL A 815 -7.09 6.27 -9.61
N SER A 816 -6.20 5.28 -9.49
CA SER A 816 -6.60 3.90 -9.21
C SER A 816 -7.17 3.75 -7.79
N GLY A 817 -7.91 2.67 -7.54
CA GLY A 817 -8.44 2.39 -6.19
C GLY A 817 -7.34 2.24 -5.13
N LEU A 818 -6.17 1.69 -5.51
CA LEU A 818 -5.01 1.61 -4.62
C LEU A 818 -4.43 3.00 -4.33
N PHE A 819 -4.36 3.88 -5.33
CA PHE A 819 -3.93 5.27 -5.12
C PHE A 819 -4.88 5.98 -4.15
N ARG A 820 -6.20 5.88 -4.38
CA ARG A 820 -7.24 6.45 -3.51
C ARG A 820 -7.03 6.05 -2.04
N ASP A 821 -6.70 4.79 -1.78
CA ASP A 821 -6.60 4.28 -0.42
C ASP A 821 -5.28 4.61 0.28
N VAL A 822 -4.17 4.60 -0.46
CA VAL A 822 -2.82 4.83 0.07
C VAL A 822 -2.49 6.32 0.12
N PHE A 823 -2.82 7.05 -0.95
CA PHE A 823 -2.41 8.43 -1.21
C PHE A 823 -3.61 9.40 -1.21
N ALA A 824 -4.67 9.12 -0.44
CA ALA A 824 -5.82 10.02 -0.28
C ALA A 824 -5.41 11.47 0.03
N GLY A 825 -4.35 11.66 0.82
CA GLY A 825 -3.83 12.99 1.15
C GLY A 825 -3.28 13.74 -0.06
N LEU A 826 -2.75 13.05 -1.08
CA LEU A 826 -2.29 13.67 -2.33
C LEU A 826 -3.46 14.08 -3.22
N ALA A 827 -4.51 13.25 -3.29
CA ALA A 827 -5.76 13.60 -3.95
C ALA A 827 -6.39 14.86 -3.33
N GLN A 828 -6.47 14.89 -1.99
CA GLN A 828 -6.96 16.05 -1.25
C GLN A 828 -6.08 17.30 -1.48
N LEU A 829 -4.75 17.14 -1.48
CA LEU A 829 -3.81 18.22 -1.75
C LEU A 829 -4.05 18.84 -3.14
N PHE A 830 -4.28 18.01 -4.17
CA PHE A 830 -4.53 18.49 -5.53
C PHE A 830 -5.87 19.23 -5.65
N GLU A 831 -6.93 18.74 -5.01
CA GLU A 831 -8.23 19.45 -4.95
C GLU A 831 -8.11 20.78 -4.20
N ALA A 832 -7.43 20.81 -3.06
CA ALA A 832 -7.20 22.04 -2.30
C ALA A 832 -6.38 23.05 -3.11
N ALA A 833 -5.38 22.60 -3.87
CA ALA A 833 -4.60 23.46 -4.76
C ALA A 833 -5.43 23.97 -5.95
N SER A 834 -6.28 23.11 -6.52
CA SER A 834 -7.21 23.49 -7.59
C SER A 834 -8.21 24.57 -7.12
N GLU A 835 -8.70 24.47 -5.88
CA GLU A 835 -9.57 25.48 -5.27
C GLU A 835 -8.84 26.81 -5.02
N ALA A 836 -7.57 26.74 -4.61
CA ALA A 836 -6.74 27.94 -4.48
C ALA A 836 -6.50 28.62 -5.83
N LEU A 837 -6.20 27.86 -6.90
CA LEU A 837 -6.09 28.39 -8.26
C LEU A 837 -7.40 29.01 -8.75
N ALA A 838 -8.56 28.41 -8.41
CA ALA A 838 -9.87 28.94 -8.77
C ALA A 838 -10.18 30.31 -8.15
N SER A 839 -9.55 30.65 -7.01
CA SER A 839 -9.74 31.94 -6.35
C SER A 839 -8.98 33.11 -7.01
N ARG A 840 -8.16 32.83 -8.02
CA ARG A 840 -7.28 33.78 -8.70
C ARG A 840 -7.96 34.38 -9.94
N GLU A 841 -9.01 35.17 -9.69
CA GLU A 841 -9.80 35.82 -10.76
C GLU A 841 -8.95 36.80 -11.58
N GLU A 842 -7.88 37.34 -11.01
CA GLU A 842 -6.97 38.28 -11.67
C GLU A 842 -6.19 37.71 -12.85
N GLU A 843 -6.07 36.37 -12.95
CA GLU A 843 -5.38 35.68 -14.06
C GLU A 843 -6.26 35.51 -15.31
N GLY A 844 -7.55 35.87 -15.25
CA GLY A 844 -8.43 35.94 -16.43
C GLY A 844 -8.60 34.62 -17.18
N ASP A 845 -8.52 34.66 -18.51
CA ASP A 845 -8.67 33.49 -19.38
C ASP A 845 -7.42 32.59 -19.41
N GLU A 846 -6.27 33.03 -18.89
CA GLU A 846 -5.03 32.22 -18.80
C GLU A 846 -5.07 31.18 -17.67
N ASN A 847 -6.09 31.26 -16.79
CA ASN A 847 -6.28 30.34 -15.68
C ASN A 847 -7.47 29.38 -15.95
N PRO A 848 -7.21 28.13 -16.37
CA PRO A 848 -8.27 27.15 -16.62
C PRO A 848 -9.01 26.70 -15.35
N TYR A 849 -8.48 27.00 -14.16
CA TYR A 849 -9.06 26.62 -12.88
C TYR A 849 -10.12 27.58 -12.36
N ARG A 850 -10.36 28.73 -13.02
CA ARG A 850 -11.37 29.73 -12.61
C ARG A 850 -12.76 29.14 -12.34
N HIS A 851 -13.11 28.07 -13.04
CA HIS A 851 -14.37 27.36 -12.86
C HIS A 851 -14.18 26.24 -11.85
N ARG A 852 -14.79 26.41 -10.67
CA ARG A 852 -14.78 25.43 -9.59
C ARG A 852 -15.47 24.14 -10.04
N ALA A 853 -14.70 23.06 -10.09
CA ALA A 853 -15.16 21.72 -10.43
C ALA A 853 -14.11 20.69 -10.02
N SER A 854 -14.57 19.48 -9.73
CA SER A 854 -13.73 18.36 -9.33
C SER A 854 -12.68 18.03 -10.39
N ARG A 855 -11.49 17.66 -9.91
CA ARG A 855 -10.29 17.35 -10.72
C ARG A 855 -9.76 15.96 -10.47
N VAL A 856 -10.06 15.35 -9.34
CA VAL A 856 -9.54 14.05 -8.95
C VAL A 856 -10.67 13.04 -8.88
N PHE A 857 -10.64 12.07 -9.78
CA PHE A 857 -11.64 11.04 -9.96
C PHE A 857 -11.06 9.65 -9.66
N ALA A 858 -11.84 8.78 -9.04
CA ALA A 858 -11.45 7.45 -8.63
C ALA A 858 -12.61 6.45 -8.77
N PRO A 859 -12.34 5.14 -8.65
CA PRO A 859 -13.37 4.15 -8.36
C PRO A 859 -14.04 4.43 -7.01
N ARG A 860 -15.29 3.99 -6.89
CA ARG A 860 -16.05 4.01 -5.64
C ARG A 860 -15.23 3.42 -4.48
N PRO A 861 -15.22 4.03 -3.28
CA PRO A 861 -14.58 3.44 -2.11
C PRO A 861 -14.92 1.95 -1.92
N GLY A 862 -13.89 1.11 -1.81
CA GLY A 862 -14.02 -0.35 -1.76
C GLY A 862 -13.93 -1.08 -3.11
N GLN A 863 -14.09 -0.37 -4.24
CA GLN A 863 -13.94 -0.93 -5.59
C GLN A 863 -12.61 -0.53 -6.23
N TYR A 864 -12.17 -1.34 -7.20
CA TYR A 864 -10.86 -1.26 -7.89
C TYR A 864 -11.02 -1.72 -9.35
N GLY A 865 -9.99 -1.45 -10.17
CA GLY A 865 -10.03 -1.71 -11.61
C GLY A 865 -10.94 -0.76 -12.38
N VAL A 866 -11.22 -1.10 -13.64
CA VAL A 866 -12.08 -0.31 -14.56
C VAL A 866 -13.32 -1.09 -15.05
N GLY A 867 -13.57 -2.28 -14.52
CA GLY A 867 -14.82 -3.04 -14.75
C GLY A 867 -15.00 -3.67 -16.14
N LEU A 868 -13.96 -3.72 -16.97
CA LEU A 868 -14.03 -4.23 -18.35
C LEU A 868 -14.25 -5.74 -18.46
N SER A 869 -14.02 -6.47 -17.38
CA SER A 869 -14.04 -7.93 -17.33
C SER A 869 -15.40 -8.60 -17.41
N ALA A 870 -16.45 -7.87 -17.03
CA ALA A 870 -17.83 -8.36 -17.08
C ALA A 870 -18.40 -8.34 -18.51
N ILE A 871 -17.62 -7.80 -19.46
CA ILE A 871 -18.01 -7.65 -20.84
C ILE A 871 -17.68 -8.95 -21.57
N PRO A 872 -18.64 -9.53 -22.32
CA PRO A 872 -18.37 -10.71 -23.11
C PRO A 872 -17.15 -10.51 -24.00
N ASP A 873 -16.30 -11.53 -24.06
CA ASP A 873 -15.19 -11.57 -24.97
C ASP A 873 -15.71 -11.75 -26.41
N ALA A 874 -16.16 -10.63 -26.99
CA ALA A 874 -16.65 -10.48 -28.36
C ALA A 874 -16.21 -9.11 -28.87
N PHE A 875 -16.01 -8.99 -30.19
CA PHE A 875 -15.51 -7.77 -30.81
C PHE A 875 -16.64 -7.06 -31.56
N THR A 876 -17.65 -6.58 -30.82
CA THR A 876 -18.84 -5.91 -31.39
C THR A 876 -18.99 -4.47 -30.90
N SER A 877 -19.76 -3.65 -31.61
CA SER A 877 -20.08 -2.28 -31.17
C SER A 877 -20.66 -2.22 -29.76
N GLU A 878 -21.52 -3.18 -29.40
CA GLU A 878 -22.19 -3.23 -28.10
C GLU A 878 -21.20 -3.52 -26.97
N THR A 879 -20.25 -4.43 -27.19
CA THR A 879 -19.20 -4.71 -26.19
C THR A 879 -18.24 -3.54 -26.02
N ARG A 880 -17.93 -2.80 -27.09
CA ARG A 880 -17.12 -1.58 -27.02
C ARG A 880 -17.85 -0.45 -26.28
N ASP A 881 -19.15 -0.31 -26.52
CA ASP A 881 -19.99 0.66 -25.82
C ASP A 881 -20.09 0.34 -24.32
N ALA A 882 -20.32 -0.93 -23.98
CA ALA A 882 -20.30 -1.41 -22.59
C ALA A 882 -18.95 -1.16 -21.90
N ALA A 883 -17.85 -1.24 -22.66
CA ALA A 883 -16.50 -0.94 -22.17
C ALA A 883 -16.33 0.54 -21.81
N GLY A 884 -16.86 1.43 -22.64
CA GLY A 884 -16.90 2.85 -22.35
C GLY A 884 -17.71 3.18 -21.10
N GLU A 885 -18.89 2.59 -20.96
CA GLU A 885 -19.73 2.75 -19.78
C GLU A 885 -19.04 2.24 -18.50
N ALA A 886 -18.42 1.05 -18.57
CA ALA A 886 -17.70 0.45 -17.44
C ALA A 886 -16.56 1.37 -16.96
N TRP A 887 -15.76 1.91 -17.88
CA TRP A 887 -14.65 2.80 -17.56
C TRP A 887 -15.13 4.09 -16.89
N LEU A 888 -16.22 4.69 -17.41
CA LEU A 888 -16.79 5.92 -16.84
C LEU A 888 -17.40 5.67 -15.47
N SER A 889 -18.06 4.52 -15.26
CA SER A 889 -18.65 4.13 -13.98
C SER A 889 -17.57 3.90 -12.92
N ALA A 890 -16.47 3.25 -13.31
CA ALA A 890 -15.29 3.06 -12.48
C ALA A 890 -14.48 4.35 -12.23
N SER A 891 -14.86 5.47 -12.84
CA SER A 891 -14.19 6.77 -12.69
C SER A 891 -15.14 7.87 -12.21
N SER A 892 -16.32 7.50 -11.69
CA SER A 892 -17.40 8.46 -11.40
C SER A 892 -17.43 8.98 -9.96
N TRP A 893 -16.38 8.78 -9.15
CA TRP A 893 -16.31 9.30 -7.78
C TRP A 893 -15.20 10.31 -7.65
N ALA A 894 -15.55 11.52 -7.22
CA ALA A 894 -14.63 12.65 -7.10
C ALA A 894 -14.24 12.90 -5.65
N PHE A 895 -12.99 13.31 -5.44
CA PHE A 895 -12.55 13.90 -4.18
C PHE A 895 -13.01 15.36 -4.07
N SER A 896 -13.21 15.82 -2.84
CA SER A 896 -13.31 17.24 -2.51
C SER A 896 -12.15 17.70 -1.62
N ALA A 897 -11.96 19.01 -1.50
CA ALA A 897 -10.87 19.60 -0.71
C ALA A 897 -10.95 19.25 0.80
N ASP A 898 -12.15 18.93 1.31
CA ASP A 898 -12.38 18.40 2.67
C ASP A 898 -11.96 16.92 2.83
N GLY A 899 -11.56 16.25 1.74
CA GLY A 899 -11.15 14.85 1.72
C GLY A 899 -12.29 13.85 1.53
N GLU A 900 -13.54 14.31 1.45
CA GLU A 900 -14.70 13.46 1.17
C GLU A 900 -14.69 12.96 -0.28
N ILE A 901 -15.26 11.78 -0.52
CA ILE A 901 -15.36 11.17 -1.85
C ILE A 901 -16.84 11.03 -2.20
N ARG A 902 -17.29 11.69 -3.28
CA ARG A 902 -18.71 11.78 -3.67
C ARG A 902 -18.90 11.38 -5.13
N PRO A 903 -20.05 10.80 -5.52
CA PRO A 903 -20.32 10.49 -6.91
C PRO A 903 -20.45 11.77 -7.75
N ASP A 904 -19.71 11.86 -8.86
CA ASP A 904 -19.69 12.98 -9.83
C ASP A 904 -19.48 12.47 -11.26
N ARG A 905 -20.45 11.68 -11.76
CA ARG A 905 -20.42 11.13 -13.11
C ARG A 905 -20.40 12.21 -14.19
N ALA A 906 -21.22 13.25 -14.05
CA ALA A 906 -21.30 14.35 -15.00
C ALA A 906 -19.99 15.19 -15.03
N GLY A 907 -19.24 15.22 -13.92
CA GLY A 907 -17.90 15.80 -13.87
C GLY A 907 -16.94 15.10 -14.81
N ILE A 908 -16.73 13.79 -14.63
CA ILE A 908 -15.77 13.02 -15.44
C ILE A 908 -16.14 12.99 -16.92
N GLU A 909 -17.43 12.89 -17.27
CA GLU A 909 -17.88 12.92 -18.66
C GLU A 909 -17.54 14.23 -19.37
N ARG A 910 -17.76 15.38 -18.69
CA ARG A 910 -17.40 16.69 -19.25
C ARG A 910 -15.89 16.83 -19.43
N ARG A 911 -15.10 16.36 -18.45
CA ARG A 911 -13.63 16.41 -18.53
C ARG A 911 -13.10 15.57 -19.68
N LEU A 912 -13.60 14.36 -19.84
CA LEU A 912 -13.20 13.48 -20.93
C LEU A 912 -13.58 14.07 -22.29
N ALA A 913 -14.80 14.62 -22.41
CA ALA A 913 -15.27 15.24 -23.65
C ALA A 913 -14.48 16.49 -24.06
N SER A 914 -13.88 17.21 -23.10
CA SER A 914 -13.07 18.40 -23.34
C SER A 914 -11.56 18.18 -23.26
N ALA A 915 -11.09 16.94 -23.08
CA ALA A 915 -9.67 16.65 -22.98
C ALA A 915 -9.03 16.59 -24.37
N ASP A 916 -7.91 17.28 -24.55
CA ASP A 916 -7.11 17.20 -25.76
C ASP A 916 -6.20 15.97 -25.73
N ALA A 917 -5.77 15.56 -24.53
CA ALA A 917 -4.87 14.45 -24.33
C ALA A 917 -5.19 13.62 -23.08
N PHE A 918 -4.87 12.33 -23.17
CA PHE A 918 -4.80 11.39 -22.06
C PHE A 918 -3.37 10.85 -21.99
N VAL A 919 -2.84 10.72 -20.78
CA VAL A 919 -1.51 10.14 -20.56
C VAL A 919 -1.54 9.06 -19.50
N HIS A 920 -0.89 7.95 -19.81
CA HIS A 920 -0.54 6.90 -18.86
C HIS A 920 0.99 6.72 -18.86
N ALA A 921 1.59 6.58 -17.67
CA ALA A 921 3.04 6.47 -17.52
C ALA A 921 3.44 5.04 -17.13
N GLN A 922 4.45 4.51 -17.81
CA GLN A 922 5.08 3.22 -17.49
C GLN A 922 6.47 3.46 -16.89
N ASP A 923 6.74 2.88 -15.72
CA ASP A 923 8.00 3.09 -15.00
C ASP A 923 8.93 1.87 -14.98
N LEU A 924 8.41 0.67 -15.21
CA LEU A 924 9.17 -0.59 -15.12
C LEU A 924 9.78 -1.01 -16.48
N PRO A 925 11.11 -1.16 -16.61
CA PRO A 925 11.74 -1.76 -17.79
C PRO A 925 11.36 -3.23 -18.01
N GLU A 926 10.92 -3.93 -16.94
CA GLU A 926 10.59 -5.35 -16.98
C GLU A 926 9.23 -5.67 -17.55
N THR A 927 8.40 -4.64 -17.76
CA THR A 927 7.05 -4.77 -18.31
C THR A 927 6.88 -3.95 -19.56
N ASP A 928 5.81 -4.22 -20.30
CA ASP A 928 5.30 -3.37 -21.35
C ASP A 928 3.76 -3.42 -21.37
N LEU A 929 3.14 -2.54 -22.16
CA LEU A 929 1.68 -2.43 -22.21
C LEU A 929 0.95 -3.69 -22.71
N LEU A 930 1.66 -4.64 -23.33
CA LEU A 930 1.09 -5.90 -23.81
C LEU A 930 1.37 -7.08 -22.86
N LEU A 931 2.02 -6.88 -21.72
CA LEU A 931 2.21 -7.95 -20.71
C LEU A 931 1.08 -8.03 -19.68
N ALA A 932 0.29 -6.97 -19.49
CA ALA A 932 -0.81 -6.96 -18.53
C ALA A 932 -2.08 -6.35 -19.12
N ALA A 933 -3.23 -6.96 -18.82
CA ALA A 933 -4.54 -6.52 -19.28
C ALA A 933 -4.91 -5.11 -18.78
N ASP A 934 -4.35 -4.71 -17.63
CA ASP A 934 -4.64 -3.41 -17.00
C ASP A 934 -4.24 -2.22 -17.87
N TYR A 935 -3.18 -2.32 -18.67
CA TYR A 935 -2.80 -1.27 -19.61
C TYR A 935 -3.87 -1.05 -20.67
N ALA A 936 -4.32 -2.13 -21.34
CA ALA A 936 -5.39 -2.06 -22.32
C ALA A 936 -6.69 -1.53 -21.68
N ALA A 937 -6.95 -1.97 -20.45
CA ALA A 937 -8.12 -1.59 -19.70
C ALA A 937 -8.17 -0.08 -19.40
N HIS A 938 -7.04 0.50 -19.01
CA HIS A 938 -6.93 1.91 -18.65
C HIS A 938 -6.73 2.83 -19.86
N GLU A 939 -5.81 2.49 -20.77
CA GLU A 939 -5.46 3.33 -21.92
C GLU A 939 -6.51 3.24 -23.02
N ALA A 940 -6.90 2.03 -23.41
CA ALA A 940 -7.88 1.84 -24.49
C ALA A 940 -9.32 2.05 -24.03
N GLY A 941 -9.60 1.84 -22.73
CA GLY A 941 -10.91 2.13 -22.12
C GLY A 941 -11.33 3.61 -22.25
N VAL A 942 -10.37 4.53 -22.25
CA VAL A 942 -10.62 5.98 -22.46
C VAL A 942 -11.20 6.24 -23.86
N ALA A 943 -10.65 5.61 -24.90
CA ALA A 943 -11.18 5.74 -26.26
C ALA A 943 -12.58 5.13 -26.39
N ALA A 944 -12.83 4.00 -25.73
CA ALA A 944 -14.17 3.40 -25.68
C ALA A 944 -15.16 4.34 -24.96
N ALA A 945 -14.77 4.95 -23.84
CA ALA A 945 -15.56 5.92 -23.10
C ALA A 945 -15.86 7.19 -23.91
N ALA A 946 -14.87 7.74 -24.63
CA ALA A 946 -15.10 8.89 -25.51
C ALA A 946 -16.07 8.55 -26.65
N THR A 947 -15.94 7.34 -27.24
CA THR A 947 -16.86 6.85 -28.28
C THR A 947 -18.28 6.71 -27.74
N HIS A 948 -18.44 6.17 -26.53
CA HIS A 948 -19.73 6.05 -25.84
C HIS A 948 -20.41 7.41 -25.63
N LEU A 949 -19.62 8.45 -25.31
CA LEU A 949 -20.12 9.83 -25.17
C LEU A 949 -20.37 10.53 -26.52
N GLY A 950 -20.03 9.92 -27.65
CA GLY A 950 -20.11 10.55 -28.97
C GLY A 950 -19.09 11.70 -29.15
N ALA A 951 -18.02 11.72 -28.36
CA ALA A 951 -16.93 12.68 -28.46
C ALA A 951 -15.82 12.19 -29.40
N SER A 952 -15.00 13.10 -29.94
CA SER A 952 -13.83 12.72 -30.77
C SER A 952 -12.75 11.97 -29.98
N GLY A 953 -12.74 12.13 -28.65
CA GLY A 953 -11.76 11.53 -27.74
C GLY A 953 -10.41 12.26 -27.73
N PRO A 954 -9.66 12.15 -26.63
CA PRO A 954 -8.34 12.75 -26.53
C PRO A 954 -7.28 11.97 -27.33
N SER A 955 -6.18 12.63 -27.68
CA SER A 955 -4.95 11.96 -28.10
C SER A 955 -4.44 11.06 -26.96
N LEU A 956 -4.18 9.77 -27.26
CA LEU A 956 -3.71 8.80 -26.27
C LEU A 956 -2.18 8.72 -26.30
N TYR A 957 -1.54 9.18 -25.23
CA TYR A 957 -0.10 9.11 -25.05
C TYR A 957 0.30 8.05 -24.01
N HIS A 958 1.28 7.24 -24.39
CA HIS A 958 2.00 6.37 -23.48
C HIS A 958 3.34 7.04 -23.16
N LEU A 959 3.59 7.30 -21.87
CA LEU A 959 4.81 7.95 -21.39
C LEU A 959 5.74 6.90 -20.78
N ASP A 960 6.79 6.56 -21.54
CA ASP A 960 7.85 5.66 -21.09
C ASP A 960 8.80 6.42 -20.16
N THR A 961 8.82 6.02 -18.90
CA THR A 961 9.64 6.59 -17.82
C THR A 961 10.60 5.55 -17.23
N THR A 962 10.84 4.46 -17.95
CA THR A 962 11.75 3.38 -17.54
C THR A 962 13.19 3.87 -17.37
N ARG A 963 13.56 4.93 -18.12
CA ARG A 963 14.79 5.71 -17.94
C ARG A 963 14.43 7.10 -17.37
N PRO A 964 14.60 7.35 -16.06
CA PRO A 964 14.15 8.60 -15.42
C PRO A 964 14.73 9.86 -16.07
N ASP A 965 15.96 9.80 -16.57
CA ASP A 965 16.64 10.97 -17.14
C ASP A 965 16.29 11.23 -18.60
N GLU A 966 15.67 10.27 -19.29
CA GLU A 966 15.34 10.33 -20.72
C GLU A 966 13.90 9.81 -20.96
N PRO A 967 12.87 10.48 -20.44
CA PRO A 967 11.49 10.07 -20.67
C PRO A 967 11.10 10.22 -22.14
N HIS A 968 10.19 9.38 -22.62
CA HIS A 968 9.72 9.39 -24.00
C HIS A 968 8.20 9.29 -24.07
N ALA A 969 7.56 10.32 -24.64
CA ALA A 969 6.13 10.30 -24.94
C ALA A 969 5.88 9.78 -26.37
N ARG A 970 5.14 8.67 -26.47
CA ARG A 970 4.72 8.05 -27.74
C ARG A 970 3.20 8.06 -27.85
N THR A 971 2.66 8.10 -29.05
CA THR A 971 1.23 7.78 -29.20
C THR A 971 1.02 6.30 -28.89
N LEU A 972 -0.20 5.94 -28.49
CA LEU A 972 -0.52 4.55 -28.16
C LEU A 972 -0.18 3.57 -29.31
N THR A 973 -0.48 3.94 -30.56
CA THR A 973 -0.14 3.12 -31.74
C THR A 973 1.36 2.98 -31.97
N GLU A 974 2.12 4.07 -31.80
CA GLU A 974 3.58 4.04 -31.92
C GLU A 974 4.20 3.09 -30.88
N GLU A 975 3.74 3.16 -29.64
CA GLU A 975 4.24 2.30 -28.57
C GLU A 975 3.86 0.83 -28.77
N ILE A 976 2.62 0.53 -29.19
CA ILE A 976 2.22 -0.84 -29.55
C ILE A 976 3.10 -1.38 -30.69
N SER A 977 3.37 -0.59 -31.73
CA SER A 977 4.26 -1.01 -32.83
C SER A 977 5.68 -1.29 -32.32
N ARG A 978 6.20 -0.46 -31.42
CA ARG A 978 7.50 -0.68 -30.76
C ARG A 978 7.52 -2.02 -30.04
N VAL A 979 6.56 -2.26 -29.15
CA VAL A 979 6.50 -3.47 -28.31
C VAL A 979 6.31 -4.73 -29.15
N VAL A 980 5.44 -4.69 -30.18
CA VAL A 980 5.23 -5.86 -31.04
C VAL A 980 6.53 -6.24 -31.77
N ARG A 981 7.27 -5.25 -32.28
CA ARG A 981 8.50 -5.49 -33.04
C ARG A 981 9.70 -5.82 -32.16
N ALA A 982 9.85 -5.14 -31.03
CA ALA A 982 10.97 -5.32 -30.11
C ALA A 982 10.84 -6.61 -29.28
N ARG A 983 9.61 -7.02 -28.96
CA ARG A 983 9.34 -8.09 -27.99
C ARG A 983 8.36 -9.13 -28.52
N ALA A 984 7.10 -8.79 -28.81
CA ALA A 984 6.05 -9.81 -29.03
C ALA A 984 6.35 -10.75 -30.22
N ALA A 985 6.78 -10.20 -31.35
CA ALA A 985 7.16 -10.97 -32.54
C ALA A 985 8.66 -11.29 -32.60
N ASN A 986 9.41 -11.03 -31.51
CA ASN A 986 10.84 -11.27 -31.47
C ASN A 986 11.11 -12.77 -31.20
N PRO A 987 11.84 -13.48 -32.08
CA PRO A 987 12.15 -14.90 -31.89
C PRO A 987 12.88 -15.21 -30.60
N ALA A 988 13.74 -14.30 -30.09
CA ALA A 988 14.47 -14.50 -28.85
C ALA A 988 13.52 -14.51 -27.64
N TRP A 989 12.56 -13.58 -27.59
CA TRP A 989 11.54 -13.55 -26.55
C TRP A 989 10.65 -14.79 -26.59
N ILE A 990 10.19 -15.19 -27.78
CA ILE A 990 9.35 -16.40 -27.95
C ILE A 990 10.13 -17.65 -27.50
N ALA A 991 11.39 -17.78 -27.91
CA ALA A 991 12.26 -18.87 -27.44
C ALA A 991 12.45 -18.84 -25.92
N GLY A 992 12.54 -17.63 -25.33
CA GLY A 992 12.53 -17.41 -23.88
C GLY A 992 11.29 -18.00 -23.22
N MET A 993 10.11 -17.64 -23.71
CA MET A 993 8.83 -18.18 -23.22
C MET A 993 8.74 -19.70 -23.41
N MET A 994 9.21 -20.25 -24.52
CA MET A 994 9.17 -21.69 -24.79
C MET A 994 9.95 -22.54 -23.76
N ARG A 995 10.90 -21.94 -23.02
CA ARG A 995 11.59 -22.63 -21.91
C ARG A 995 10.72 -22.85 -20.66
N HIS A 996 9.57 -22.18 -20.58
CA HIS A 996 8.66 -22.16 -19.44
C HIS A 996 7.37 -22.96 -19.66
N GLY A 997 7.37 -23.88 -20.62
CA GLY A 997 6.30 -24.87 -20.83
C GLY A 997 4.90 -24.25 -20.80
N PHE A 998 4.05 -24.73 -19.88
CA PHE A 998 2.67 -24.28 -19.73
C PHE A 998 2.53 -22.77 -19.54
N ARG A 999 3.36 -22.16 -18.67
CA ARG A 999 3.30 -20.71 -18.40
C ARG A 999 3.79 -19.91 -19.58
N GLY A 1000 4.88 -20.32 -20.22
CA GLY A 1000 5.36 -19.69 -21.43
C GLY A 1000 4.32 -19.64 -22.55
N ALA A 1001 3.62 -20.75 -22.78
CA ALA A 1001 2.51 -20.80 -23.74
C ALA A 1001 1.34 -19.87 -23.34
N ALA A 1002 1.07 -19.73 -22.04
CA ALA A 1002 0.05 -18.82 -21.53
C ALA A 1002 0.42 -17.34 -21.81
N GLU A 1003 1.70 -16.95 -21.67
CA GLU A 1003 2.17 -15.58 -21.95
C GLU A 1003 2.04 -15.20 -23.44
N LEU A 1004 2.29 -16.16 -24.35
CA LEU A 1004 2.07 -15.98 -25.79
C LEU A 1004 0.58 -15.75 -26.11
N SER A 1005 -0.31 -16.49 -25.45
CA SER A 1005 -1.75 -16.30 -25.61
C SER A 1005 -2.21 -14.96 -25.04
N ALA A 1006 -1.78 -14.60 -23.83
CA ALA A 1006 -2.16 -13.36 -23.17
C ALA A 1006 -1.72 -12.12 -23.98
N THR A 1007 -0.52 -12.14 -24.55
CA THR A 1007 -0.03 -11.07 -25.43
C THR A 1007 -0.98 -10.81 -26.61
N LEU A 1008 -1.50 -11.88 -27.25
CA LEU A 1008 -2.46 -11.73 -28.35
C LEU A 1008 -3.79 -11.14 -27.87
N GLU A 1009 -4.30 -11.61 -26.73
CA GLU A 1009 -5.53 -11.12 -26.14
C GLU A 1009 -5.42 -9.62 -25.83
N HIS A 1010 -4.30 -9.17 -25.26
CA HIS A 1010 -4.06 -7.74 -25.00
C HIS A 1010 -4.01 -6.91 -26.30
N MET A 1011 -3.31 -7.40 -27.33
CA MET A 1011 -3.34 -6.76 -28.66
C MET A 1011 -4.77 -6.66 -29.20
N ALA A 1012 -5.56 -7.71 -29.06
CA ALA A 1012 -6.96 -7.72 -29.49
C ALA A 1012 -7.82 -6.70 -28.72
N THR A 1013 -7.61 -6.55 -27.41
CA THR A 1013 -8.30 -5.54 -26.59
C THR A 1013 -7.94 -4.12 -27.03
N PHE A 1014 -6.67 -3.81 -27.27
CA PHE A 1014 -6.26 -2.50 -27.80
C PHE A 1014 -6.88 -2.21 -29.17
N ALA A 1015 -6.93 -3.21 -30.05
CA ALA A 1015 -7.55 -3.09 -31.37
C ALA A 1015 -9.05 -2.82 -31.26
N HIS A 1016 -9.73 -3.55 -30.38
CA HIS A 1016 -11.18 -3.44 -30.19
C HIS A 1016 -11.60 -2.10 -29.56
N LEU A 1017 -10.95 -1.70 -28.47
CA LEU A 1017 -11.39 -0.55 -27.68
C LEU A 1017 -10.92 0.79 -28.26
N ALA A 1018 -9.67 0.85 -28.74
CA ALA A 1018 -9.05 2.07 -29.23
C ALA A 1018 -8.78 2.10 -30.74
N GLY A 1019 -8.86 0.96 -31.44
CA GLY A 1019 -8.42 0.90 -32.84
C GLY A 1019 -6.92 1.11 -33.01
N ALA A 1020 -6.13 0.92 -31.95
CA ALA A 1020 -4.74 1.34 -31.88
C ALA A 1020 -3.73 0.34 -32.45
N VAL A 1021 -4.18 -0.84 -32.92
CA VAL A 1021 -3.31 -1.92 -33.46
C VAL A 1021 -3.50 -2.06 -34.97
N PRO A 1022 -2.54 -1.58 -35.78
CA PRO A 1022 -2.58 -1.75 -37.22
C PRO A 1022 -2.55 -3.23 -37.68
N PRO A 1023 -3.25 -3.59 -38.78
CA PRO A 1023 -3.35 -4.98 -39.23
C PRO A 1023 -2.04 -5.71 -39.50
N HIS A 1024 -0.97 -5.02 -39.94
CA HIS A 1024 0.32 -5.66 -40.19
C HIS A 1024 1.03 -6.11 -38.92
N LEU A 1025 0.69 -5.54 -37.75
CA LEU A 1025 1.23 -6.01 -36.47
C LEU A 1025 0.66 -7.38 -36.10
N PHE A 1026 -0.60 -7.65 -36.43
CA PHE A 1026 -1.19 -8.99 -36.31
C PHE A 1026 -0.58 -9.97 -37.31
N ASP A 1027 -0.27 -9.54 -38.54
CA ASP A 1027 0.47 -10.38 -39.50
C ASP A 1027 1.84 -10.79 -38.93
N LEU A 1028 2.57 -9.83 -38.34
CA LEU A 1028 3.87 -10.09 -37.71
C LEU A 1028 3.75 -11.09 -36.54
N TYR A 1029 2.77 -10.89 -35.67
CA TYR A 1029 2.59 -11.76 -34.51
C TYR A 1029 2.08 -13.15 -34.91
N TYR A 1030 1.20 -13.25 -35.92
CA TYR A 1030 0.76 -14.53 -36.46
C TYR A 1030 1.92 -15.31 -37.05
N ASP A 1031 2.74 -14.69 -37.91
CA ASP A 1031 3.92 -15.32 -38.51
C ASP A 1031 4.88 -15.85 -37.45
N ALA A 1032 5.14 -15.06 -36.40
CA ALA A 1032 6.05 -15.42 -35.32
C ALA A 1032 5.51 -16.51 -34.39
N THR A 1033 4.20 -16.75 -34.40
CA THR A 1033 3.53 -17.72 -33.50
C THR A 1033 2.90 -18.87 -34.28
N LEU A 1034 1.63 -18.76 -34.69
CA LEU A 1034 0.90 -19.85 -35.34
C LEU A 1034 1.41 -20.16 -36.76
N GLY A 1035 2.06 -19.20 -37.40
CA GLY A 1035 2.74 -19.37 -38.69
C GLY A 1035 4.07 -20.12 -38.58
N ASP A 1036 4.67 -20.16 -37.39
CA ASP A 1036 5.88 -20.93 -37.11
C ASP A 1036 5.51 -22.34 -36.62
N CYS A 1037 6.02 -23.37 -37.31
CA CYS A 1037 5.68 -24.75 -37.03
C CYS A 1037 6.20 -25.23 -35.67
N ASP A 1038 7.36 -24.74 -35.21
CA ASP A 1038 7.97 -25.14 -33.96
C ASP A 1038 7.24 -24.50 -32.77
N VAL A 1039 6.87 -23.23 -32.89
CA VAL A 1039 6.08 -22.51 -31.88
C VAL A 1039 4.68 -23.13 -31.76
N ARG A 1040 4.00 -23.41 -32.88
CA ARG A 1040 2.69 -24.08 -32.86
C ARG A 1040 2.77 -25.49 -32.25
N ALA A 1041 3.81 -26.26 -32.57
CA ALA A 1041 4.02 -27.59 -31.99
C ALA A 1041 4.31 -27.53 -30.47
N PHE A 1042 5.02 -26.50 -30.02
CA PHE A 1042 5.20 -26.21 -28.60
C PHE A 1042 3.87 -25.91 -27.90
N LEU A 1043 3.06 -25.00 -28.44
CA LEU A 1043 1.75 -24.65 -27.87
C LEU A 1043 0.85 -25.89 -27.75
N ALA A 1044 0.79 -26.72 -28.80
CA ALA A 1044 -0.01 -27.94 -28.82
C ALA A 1044 0.43 -28.96 -27.75
N ARG A 1045 1.72 -29.02 -27.43
CA ARG A 1045 2.29 -29.96 -26.47
C ARG A 1045 2.15 -29.47 -25.03
N GLU A 1046 2.52 -28.23 -24.76
CA GLU A 1046 2.67 -27.70 -23.40
C GLU A 1046 1.37 -27.08 -22.85
N ASN A 1047 0.54 -26.49 -23.72
CA ASN A 1047 -0.72 -25.86 -23.32
C ASN A 1047 -1.71 -25.82 -24.50
N PRO A 1048 -2.34 -26.95 -24.87
CA PRO A 1048 -3.25 -27.02 -26.01
C PRO A 1048 -4.48 -26.10 -25.88
N ALA A 1049 -4.85 -25.73 -24.66
CA ALA A 1049 -5.93 -24.77 -24.43
C ALA A 1049 -5.52 -23.34 -24.81
N ALA A 1050 -4.28 -22.93 -24.55
CA ALA A 1050 -3.74 -21.65 -25.02
C ALA A 1050 -3.69 -21.60 -26.56
N LEU A 1051 -3.28 -22.70 -27.22
CA LEU A 1051 -3.32 -22.79 -28.68
C LEU A 1051 -4.71 -22.53 -29.24
N ALA A 1052 -5.73 -23.22 -28.72
CA ALA A 1052 -7.10 -23.09 -29.18
C ALA A 1052 -7.66 -21.66 -28.97
N VAL A 1053 -7.26 -21.00 -27.88
CA VAL A 1053 -7.61 -19.60 -27.61
C VAL A 1053 -6.97 -18.67 -28.63
N MET A 1054 -5.69 -18.86 -28.94
CA MET A 1054 -5.00 -18.05 -29.96
C MET A 1054 -5.65 -18.21 -31.35
N GLU A 1055 -5.92 -19.45 -31.77
CA GLU A 1055 -6.59 -19.74 -33.05
C GLU A 1055 -7.97 -19.06 -33.11
N THR A 1056 -8.75 -19.17 -32.02
CA THR A 1056 -10.08 -18.53 -31.92
C THR A 1056 -9.99 -17.00 -31.95
N CYS A 1057 -9.01 -16.42 -31.25
CA CYS A 1057 -8.82 -14.97 -31.18
C CYS A 1057 -8.50 -14.39 -32.56
N PHE A 1058 -7.57 -15.02 -33.31
CA PHE A 1058 -7.23 -14.61 -34.67
C PHE A 1058 -8.42 -14.69 -35.63
N THR A 1059 -9.21 -15.77 -35.56
CA THR A 1059 -10.45 -15.90 -36.35
C THR A 1059 -11.43 -14.77 -36.03
N ARG A 1060 -11.66 -14.50 -34.75
CA ARG A 1060 -12.58 -13.41 -34.31
C ARG A 1060 -12.09 -12.02 -34.73
N LEU A 1061 -10.80 -11.76 -34.66
CA LEU A 1061 -10.20 -10.50 -35.15
C LEU A 1061 -10.44 -10.32 -36.65
N HIS A 1062 -10.33 -11.41 -37.42
CA HIS A 1062 -10.61 -11.39 -38.85
C HIS A 1062 -12.08 -11.13 -39.16
N GLU A 1063 -13.00 -11.85 -38.50
CA GLU A 1063 -14.45 -11.71 -38.66
C GLU A 1063 -14.94 -10.32 -38.28
N ALA A 1064 -14.40 -9.74 -37.20
CA ALA A 1064 -14.71 -8.39 -36.74
C ALA A 1064 -14.07 -7.28 -37.59
N SER A 1065 -13.32 -7.63 -38.66
CA SER A 1065 -12.56 -6.67 -39.48
C SER A 1065 -11.50 -5.85 -38.71
N LEU A 1066 -11.16 -6.25 -37.48
CA LEU A 1066 -10.07 -5.65 -36.70
C LEU A 1066 -8.70 -6.10 -37.24
N TRP A 1067 -8.65 -7.26 -37.91
CA TRP A 1067 -7.48 -7.74 -38.64
C TRP A 1067 -7.80 -8.06 -40.10
N ARG A 1068 -7.24 -7.24 -41.01
CA ARG A 1068 -7.32 -7.44 -42.46
C ARG A 1068 -5.92 -7.73 -43.02
N THR A 1069 -5.57 -9.00 -43.10
CA THR A 1069 -4.28 -9.44 -43.68
C THR A 1069 -4.22 -9.20 -45.19
N ARG A 1070 -3.06 -8.77 -45.69
CA ARG A 1070 -2.77 -8.70 -47.14
C ARG A 1070 -2.15 -10.01 -47.67
N ARG A 1071 -1.92 -10.99 -46.79
CA ARG A 1071 -1.27 -12.26 -47.13
C ARG A 1071 -2.29 -13.35 -47.47
N ASN A 1072 -2.23 -13.83 -48.70
CA ASN A 1072 -3.14 -14.88 -49.19
C ASN A 1072 -3.02 -16.19 -48.41
N SER A 1073 -1.83 -16.54 -47.89
CA SER A 1073 -1.61 -17.75 -47.10
C SER A 1073 -2.37 -17.73 -45.77
N ILE A 1074 -2.30 -16.61 -45.05
CA ILE A 1074 -3.01 -16.42 -43.78
C ILE A 1074 -4.52 -16.41 -44.02
N ALA A 1075 -4.98 -15.67 -45.03
CA ALA A 1075 -6.39 -15.61 -45.39
C ALA A 1075 -6.96 -16.98 -45.80
N ALA A 1076 -6.16 -17.84 -46.42
CA ALA A 1076 -6.56 -19.22 -46.73
C ALA A 1076 -6.63 -20.10 -45.48
N ALA A 1077 -5.62 -20.04 -44.60
CA ALA A 1077 -5.58 -20.80 -43.36
C ALA A 1077 -6.76 -20.47 -42.43
N LEU A 1078 -7.14 -19.19 -42.33
CA LEU A 1078 -8.31 -18.78 -41.53
C LEU A 1078 -9.63 -19.29 -42.11
N LYS A 1079 -9.77 -19.34 -43.44
CA LYS A 1079 -10.96 -19.87 -44.13
C LYS A 1079 -11.11 -21.38 -44.00
N GLU A 1080 -10.01 -22.11 -43.83
CA GLU A 1080 -10.05 -23.55 -43.56
C GLU A 1080 -10.39 -23.86 -42.10
N ALA A 1081 -10.15 -22.91 -41.19
CA ALA A 1081 -10.44 -23.03 -39.76
C ALA A 1081 -11.84 -22.55 -39.38
N SER A 1082 -12.46 -21.65 -40.16
CA SER A 1082 -13.86 -21.20 -40.05
C SER A 1082 -14.84 -22.18 -40.70
#